data_AF-A0ABD3PEL1-F1
#
_entry.id   AF-A0ABD3PEL1-F1
#
_cell.length_a   1.000
_cell.length_b   1.000
_cell.length_c   1.000
_cell.angle_alpha   90.00
_cell.angle_beta   90.00
_cell.angle_gamma   90.00
#
_symmetry.space_group_name_H-M   'P 1'
#
loop_
_entity.id
_entity.type
_entity.pdbx_description
1 polymer ?
#
loop_
_entity_poly.entity_id
_entity_poly.type
_entity_poly.pdbx_seq_one_letter_code
_entity_poly.pdbx_strand_id
1 'polypeptide(L)'
;MKAFSRLLLLLPHAVALTPPTTKHKQQNTNIHPTERYATTVPLTNNNELSRKDIMMLNQRKLTRLSGRSDCKKTLRFLGECYDHLSLSEEVLEQITKADDDWSYEALLDILYNDVDQTKYGDDIIVIDGRFLTSILDRLRKSSNIIAIAMYLLKLTVDAVKHNRQVLLDIVHEITNQDDNELRKVYKAVFSLFSSTSNASDMRNGRIILHLMYEHLPSVANINPGTELCHAVLNALGRCAESAEVLRLLDAMDQSTSPSSSIETNDNATILHFPTVNQMAYQTAISSLLSKRGQIDTALSILHRMKSNGFLPDANCYNVILIGINKECGRAKGTESDGKLHKVALQILKEMTDRGLQPTEQAYNSVIATCGKENAWYEAAKVEKRERNKTIESLTSSDSSQERLAAYFKHLECYRKVGKGAESYWEIGHLKRYNASNIIIGIQPHRNPIRNGLSLVFYEQTTGFKFGRMLLKNTSSKTQNDASPAILYSSIVGMEVNRYLRGQGLSKIFIAIWLKICLDTNAYPRAAVMNKPLISKVLMQFGFVPQLGGTRCQLVRLEASQQDNNVNCRGIFNPTFGLYSTSKKSLEGMFSTRVLRTQNIALLGHDTSFDIDQGTTIYVKTKFEHPWAIADGAVRYKAPAEMDCVHNELNASLRQTLERHLQAELCGGDLSFFGSTVGLQLAFTKLISSNN
;
A
#
# COMPACT_ATOMS: atom_id res chain seq x y z
N MET A 1 -26.82 -7.08 -53.19
CA MET A 1 -27.08 -7.04 -54.65
C MET A 1 -27.60 -5.66 -54.99
N LYS A 2 -27.14 -5.07 -56.11
CA LYS A 2 -27.70 -3.88 -56.80
C LYS A 2 -28.91 -3.22 -56.12
N ALA A 3 -28.71 -2.05 -55.50
CA ALA A 3 -29.66 -0.93 -55.44
C ALA A 3 -29.16 0.18 -54.48
N PHE A 4 -29.10 1.42 -55.02
CA PHE A 4 -29.14 2.73 -54.33
C PHE A 4 -27.97 3.11 -53.40
N SER A 5 -26.98 3.89 -53.87
CA SER A 5 -26.98 5.34 -54.18
C SER A 5 -26.91 6.27 -52.97
N ARG A 6 -25.74 6.92 -52.86
CA ARG A 6 -25.39 8.15 -52.12
C ARG A 6 -26.41 9.28 -52.31
N LEU A 7 -26.58 10.17 -51.32
CA LEU A 7 -26.52 11.64 -51.47
C LEU A 7 -26.60 12.40 -50.11
N LEU A 8 -25.82 13.50 -50.02
CA LEU A 8 -25.89 14.71 -49.14
C LEU A 8 -25.56 14.55 -47.63
N LEU A 9 -24.55 15.21 -47.02
CA LEU A 9 -24.06 16.62 -46.92
C LEU A 9 -25.04 17.64 -46.30
N LEU A 10 -24.61 18.19 -45.12
CA LEU A 10 -24.88 19.53 -44.52
C LEU A 10 -26.31 19.74 -43.93
N LEU A 11 -26.60 20.31 -42.74
CA LEU A 11 -26.01 21.38 -41.89
C LEU A 11 -26.79 21.44 -40.50
N PRO A 12 -26.74 22.46 -39.60
CA PRO A 12 -26.38 22.32 -38.17
C PRO A 12 -27.40 22.79 -37.07
N HIS A 13 -27.00 22.63 -35.79
CA HIS A 13 -27.29 23.42 -34.56
C HIS A 13 -28.67 23.41 -33.84
N ALA A 14 -28.63 23.15 -32.51
CA ALA A 14 -29.35 23.76 -31.36
C ALA A 14 -29.81 22.67 -30.34
N VAL A 15 -29.21 22.53 -29.14
CA VAL A 15 -29.37 23.27 -27.86
C VAL A 15 -30.65 22.90 -27.06
N ALA A 16 -30.46 22.14 -25.96
CA ALA A 16 -30.89 22.39 -24.57
C ALA A 16 -31.72 21.32 -23.81
N LEU A 17 -31.31 21.16 -22.53
CA LEU A 17 -32.03 20.75 -21.30
C LEU A 17 -32.05 19.28 -20.83
N THR A 18 -31.53 19.12 -19.61
CA THR A 18 -31.38 17.98 -18.67
C THR A 18 -32.67 17.56 -17.96
N PRO A 19 -32.67 16.59 -17.00
CA PRO A 19 -32.25 15.18 -16.99
C PRO A 19 -33.45 14.24 -16.65
N PRO A 20 -33.29 12.89 -16.54
CA PRO A 20 -33.10 12.31 -15.21
C PRO A 20 -32.22 11.04 -15.14
N THR A 21 -31.89 10.73 -13.89
CA THR A 21 -31.16 9.60 -13.31
C THR A 21 -31.53 8.21 -13.80
N THR A 22 -30.55 7.38 -14.16
CA THR A 22 -30.47 5.96 -13.76
C THR A 22 -29.01 5.46 -13.78
N LYS A 23 -28.62 4.75 -12.72
CA LYS A 23 -27.33 4.07 -12.57
C LYS A 23 -27.27 2.87 -13.51
N HIS A 24 -26.43 2.92 -14.55
CA HIS A 24 -26.00 1.73 -15.28
C HIS A 24 -24.50 1.48 -15.06
N LYS A 25 -24.21 0.25 -14.61
CA LYS A 25 -22.87 -0.36 -14.59
C LYS A 25 -22.23 -0.20 -15.98
N GLN A 26 -21.09 0.47 -16.05
CA GLN A 26 -20.21 0.36 -17.22
C GLN A 26 -19.71 -1.08 -17.32
N GLN A 27 -20.30 -1.84 -18.24
CA GLN A 27 -19.62 -2.95 -18.87
C GLN A 27 -18.53 -2.34 -19.76
N ASN A 28 -17.27 -2.61 -19.42
CA ASN A 28 -16.14 -2.38 -20.32
C ASN A 28 -16.35 -3.24 -21.58
N THR A 29 -16.86 -2.65 -22.64
CA THR A 29 -16.67 -3.17 -23.99
C THR A 29 -15.21 -2.95 -24.36
N ASN A 30 -14.42 -4.02 -24.22
CA ASN A 30 -13.08 -4.12 -24.79
C ASN A 30 -13.20 -3.95 -26.31
N ILE A 31 -12.87 -2.76 -26.82
CA ILE A 31 -12.56 -2.57 -28.22
C ILE A 31 -11.15 -3.14 -28.42
N HIS A 32 -11.07 -4.25 -29.16
CA HIS A 32 -9.84 -4.94 -29.51
C HIS A 32 -8.98 -4.08 -30.47
N PRO A 33 -7.63 -4.15 -30.43
CA PRO A 33 -6.75 -3.43 -31.35
C PRO A 33 -6.59 -4.07 -32.74
N THR A 34 -7.46 -5.00 -33.14
CA THR A 34 -7.26 -5.82 -34.36
C THR A 34 -7.94 -5.29 -35.63
N GLU A 35 -8.69 -4.19 -35.59
CA GLU A 35 -9.35 -3.64 -36.81
C GLU A 35 -8.48 -2.67 -37.63
N ARG A 36 -7.22 -2.41 -37.26
CA ARG A 36 -6.35 -1.50 -38.04
C ARG A 36 -5.60 -2.14 -39.22
N TYR A 37 -5.73 -3.44 -39.45
CA TYR A 37 -5.09 -4.13 -40.57
C TYR A 37 -6.00 -4.32 -41.80
N ALA A 38 -7.22 -3.76 -41.81
CA ALA A 38 -8.20 -4.04 -42.86
C ALA A 38 -8.72 -2.78 -43.55
N THR A 39 -7.86 -2.05 -44.26
CA THR A 39 -8.19 -1.06 -45.32
C THR A 39 -6.86 -0.48 -45.81
N THR A 40 -6.40 -0.51 -47.07
CA THR A 40 -7.02 -0.68 -48.39
C THR A 40 -5.90 -1.01 -49.40
N VAL A 41 -5.75 -2.28 -49.80
CA VAL A 41 -5.16 -2.67 -51.10
C VAL A 41 -5.82 -4.00 -51.49
N PRO A 42 -6.44 -4.13 -52.68
CA PRO A 42 -6.88 -5.44 -53.15
C PRO A 42 -5.65 -6.21 -53.60
N LEU A 43 -5.08 -7.04 -52.72
CA LEU A 43 -4.07 -8.03 -53.09
C LEU A 43 -4.75 -9.14 -53.89
N THR A 44 -4.62 -9.06 -55.20
CA THR A 44 -4.95 -10.14 -56.12
C THR A 44 -3.91 -11.26 -55.98
N ASN A 45 -4.43 -12.48 -55.90
CA ASN A 45 -3.77 -13.78 -56.04
C ASN A 45 -2.99 -14.36 -54.84
N ASN A 46 -3.59 -15.43 -54.31
CA ASN A 46 -2.96 -16.63 -53.77
C ASN A 46 -1.75 -16.43 -52.84
N ASN A 47 -2.04 -16.07 -51.60
CA ASN A 47 -1.45 -16.72 -50.43
C ASN A 47 -2.45 -16.53 -49.28
N GLU A 48 -3.24 -17.56 -49.01
CA GLU A 48 -4.02 -17.64 -47.78
C GLU A 48 -3.02 -17.51 -46.62
N LEU A 49 -3.09 -16.40 -45.87
CA LEU A 49 -2.44 -16.30 -44.56
C LEU A 49 -2.79 -17.58 -43.80
N SER A 50 -1.76 -18.39 -43.54
CA SER A 50 -1.95 -19.72 -43.00
C SER A 50 -2.54 -19.57 -41.61
N ARG A 51 -3.31 -20.57 -41.17
CA ARG A 51 -3.91 -20.62 -39.82
C ARG A 51 -2.91 -20.46 -38.65
N LYS A 52 -1.59 -20.41 -38.90
CA LYS A 52 -0.55 -20.02 -37.93
C LYS A 52 -0.47 -18.50 -37.71
N ASP A 53 -0.87 -17.70 -38.69
CA ASP A 53 -0.65 -16.23 -38.72
C ASP A 53 -1.67 -15.48 -37.85
N ILE A 54 -2.65 -16.20 -37.30
CA ILE A 54 -3.60 -15.72 -36.28
C ILE A 54 -3.44 -16.57 -35.02
N MET A 55 -2.21 -16.81 -34.56
CA MET A 55 -1.99 -17.32 -33.20
C MET A 55 -2.31 -16.22 -32.18
N MET A 56 -3.61 -16.12 -31.88
CA MET A 56 -4.11 -15.38 -30.74
C MET A 56 -3.34 -15.75 -29.46
N LEU A 57 -2.61 -14.75 -28.96
CA LEU A 57 -2.31 -14.48 -27.55
C LEU A 57 -3.37 -15.05 -26.61
N ASN A 58 -3.17 -16.29 -26.18
CA ASN A 58 -4.01 -16.91 -25.18
C ASN A 58 -3.39 -16.60 -23.82
N GLN A 59 -3.78 -15.45 -23.23
CA GLN A 59 -3.49 -15.11 -21.83
C GLN A 59 -3.87 -16.24 -20.85
N ARG A 60 -4.66 -17.24 -21.28
CA ARG A 60 -5.00 -18.44 -20.52
C ARG A 60 -3.82 -19.39 -20.27
N LYS A 61 -2.81 -19.47 -21.15
CA LYS A 61 -1.59 -20.29 -20.89
C LYS A 61 -0.69 -19.67 -19.81
N LEU A 62 -0.82 -18.36 -19.52
CA LEU A 62 -0.07 -17.67 -18.45
C LEU A 62 -0.52 -18.02 -17.02
N THR A 63 -1.68 -18.67 -16.84
CA THR A 63 -2.21 -18.99 -15.50
C THR A 63 -1.36 -20.01 -14.73
N ARG A 64 -0.44 -20.71 -15.41
CA ARG A 64 0.44 -21.73 -14.80
C ARG A 64 1.79 -21.23 -14.30
N LEU A 65 2.20 -19.99 -14.59
CA LEU A 65 3.49 -19.45 -14.10
C LEU A 65 3.43 -18.99 -12.63
N SER A 66 2.47 -19.46 -11.82
CA SER A 66 2.18 -18.97 -10.46
C SER A 66 3.20 -19.37 -9.37
N GLY A 67 4.38 -19.89 -9.74
CA GLY A 67 5.45 -20.27 -8.82
C GLY A 67 6.63 -19.30 -8.83
N ARG A 68 7.21 -19.03 -7.65
CA ARG A 68 8.46 -18.26 -7.46
C ARG A 68 9.73 -19.06 -7.80
N SER A 69 9.64 -20.19 -8.51
CA SER A 69 10.73 -21.14 -8.65
C SER A 69 11.26 -21.25 -10.09
N ASP A 70 12.57 -21.02 -10.19
CA ASP A 70 13.48 -21.02 -11.36
C ASP A 70 13.30 -19.95 -12.45
N CYS A 71 14.24 -18.99 -12.42
CA CYS A 71 14.50 -18.05 -13.51
C CYS A 71 14.77 -18.78 -14.84
N LYS A 72 15.56 -19.86 -14.83
CA LYS A 72 15.87 -20.68 -16.02
C LYS A 72 14.61 -21.26 -16.67
N LYS A 73 13.69 -21.81 -15.87
CA LYS A 73 12.42 -22.38 -16.36
C LYS A 73 11.52 -21.32 -16.99
N THR A 74 11.49 -20.13 -16.39
CA THR A 74 10.69 -19.00 -16.91
C THR A 74 11.21 -18.53 -18.27
N LEU A 75 12.54 -18.45 -18.45
CA LEU A 75 13.15 -18.04 -19.71
C LEU A 75 13.05 -19.12 -20.80
N ARG A 76 13.12 -20.41 -20.45
CA ARG A 76 12.84 -21.49 -21.42
C ARG A 76 11.40 -21.47 -21.91
N PHE A 77 10.45 -21.37 -21.00
CA PHE A 77 9.03 -21.26 -21.35
C PHE A 77 8.73 -20.03 -22.22
N LEU A 78 9.46 -18.94 -22.00
CA LEU A 78 9.39 -17.76 -22.86
C LEU A 78 9.82 -18.07 -24.29
N GLY A 79 10.99 -18.71 -24.47
CA GLY A 79 11.49 -19.13 -25.78
C GLY A 79 10.56 -20.11 -26.50
N GLU A 80 9.91 -21.04 -25.77
CA GLU A 80 8.91 -21.96 -26.33
C GLU A 80 7.61 -21.26 -26.80
N CYS A 81 7.27 -20.12 -26.19
CA CYS A 81 6.08 -19.35 -26.57
C CYS A 81 6.37 -18.34 -27.68
N TYR A 82 7.60 -17.85 -27.74
CA TYR A 82 8.06 -16.81 -28.65
C TYR A 82 9.47 -17.17 -29.12
N ASP A 83 9.57 -17.83 -30.28
CA ASP A 83 10.84 -18.36 -30.79
C ASP A 83 11.92 -17.28 -30.94
N HIS A 84 11.54 -16.05 -31.31
CA HIS A 84 12.45 -14.91 -31.38
C HIS A 84 13.10 -14.55 -30.03
N LEU A 85 12.43 -14.81 -28.91
CA LEU A 85 12.92 -14.56 -27.55
C LEU A 85 13.70 -15.74 -26.95
N SER A 86 13.91 -16.82 -27.71
CA SER A 86 14.69 -17.97 -27.25
C SER A 86 16.16 -17.59 -26.99
N LEU A 87 16.70 -18.10 -25.88
CA LEU A 87 18.11 -17.96 -25.50
C LEU A 87 18.79 -19.33 -25.62
N SER A 88 20.05 -19.37 -26.04
CA SER A 88 20.83 -20.62 -26.08
C SER A 88 21.03 -21.16 -24.65
N GLU A 89 21.25 -22.47 -24.52
CA GLU A 89 21.51 -23.07 -23.20
C GLU A 89 22.77 -22.51 -22.54
N GLU A 90 23.80 -22.18 -23.32
CA GLU A 90 25.02 -21.52 -22.83
C GLU A 90 24.71 -20.16 -22.18
N VAL A 91 23.90 -19.33 -22.86
CA VAL A 91 23.47 -18.01 -22.34
C VAL A 91 22.57 -18.16 -21.12
N LEU A 92 21.64 -19.13 -21.13
CA LEU A 92 20.81 -19.43 -19.97
C LEU A 92 21.64 -19.87 -18.77
N GLU A 93 22.69 -20.67 -18.97
CA GLU A 93 23.61 -21.07 -17.90
C GLU A 93 24.45 -19.91 -17.39
N GLN A 94 24.95 -19.06 -18.29
CA GLN A 94 25.70 -17.86 -17.91
C GLN A 94 24.85 -16.91 -17.05
N ILE A 95 23.60 -16.63 -17.45
CA ILE A 95 22.73 -15.69 -16.74
C ILE A 95 22.15 -16.28 -15.45
N THR A 96 22.12 -17.62 -15.29
CA THR A 96 21.54 -18.26 -14.09
C THR A 96 22.57 -18.65 -13.03
N LYS A 97 23.87 -18.48 -13.29
CA LYS A 97 24.94 -18.60 -12.29
C LYS A 97 24.83 -17.48 -11.24
N ALA A 98 24.95 -17.83 -9.96
CA ALA A 98 24.60 -16.95 -8.84
C ALA A 98 25.64 -15.85 -8.53
N ASP A 99 26.88 -15.96 -9.03
CA ASP A 99 28.04 -15.19 -8.56
C ASP A 99 28.65 -14.20 -9.59
N ASP A 100 28.09 -14.05 -10.80
CA ASP A 100 28.67 -13.15 -11.81
C ASP A 100 28.22 -11.70 -11.63
N ASP A 101 29.11 -10.83 -11.17
CA ASP A 101 28.95 -9.37 -11.26
C ASP A 101 29.30 -8.90 -12.68
N TRP A 102 28.28 -8.73 -13.53
CA TRP A 102 28.47 -8.35 -14.93
C TRP A 102 29.10 -6.95 -15.08
N SER A 103 30.24 -6.83 -15.77
CA SER A 103 30.88 -5.54 -16.04
C SER A 103 30.03 -4.67 -16.97
N TYR A 104 30.32 -3.36 -17.00
CA TYR A 104 29.64 -2.43 -17.90
C TYR A 104 29.83 -2.83 -19.37
N GLU A 105 31.05 -3.21 -19.72
CA GLU A 105 31.46 -3.63 -21.06
C GLU A 105 30.74 -4.93 -21.44
N ALA A 106 30.73 -5.95 -20.57
CA ALA A 106 30.05 -7.22 -20.83
C ALA A 106 28.54 -7.05 -21.04
N LEU A 107 27.93 -6.08 -20.35
CA LEU A 107 26.51 -5.73 -20.52
C LEU A 107 26.24 -5.01 -21.84
N LEU A 108 27.17 -4.17 -22.32
CA LEU A 108 27.07 -3.57 -23.64
C LEU A 108 27.27 -4.61 -24.75
N ASP A 109 28.22 -5.53 -24.57
CA ASP A 109 28.45 -6.61 -25.54
C ASP A 109 27.16 -7.41 -25.80
N ILE A 110 26.31 -7.63 -24.79
CA ILE A 110 24.98 -8.25 -24.98
C ILE A 110 24.14 -7.50 -26.03
N LEU A 111 24.15 -6.17 -26.02
CA LEU A 111 23.32 -5.35 -26.92
C LEU A 111 23.89 -5.28 -28.34
N TYR A 112 25.21 -5.33 -28.49
CA TYR A 112 25.88 -5.06 -29.76
C TYR A 112 26.41 -6.31 -30.45
N ASN A 113 26.51 -7.45 -29.76
CA ASN A 113 26.89 -8.70 -30.40
C ASN A 113 25.92 -9.04 -31.54
N ASP A 114 26.51 -9.42 -32.67
CA ASP A 114 25.77 -9.82 -33.85
C ASP A 114 24.91 -11.04 -33.53
N VAL A 115 23.62 -10.92 -33.81
CA VAL A 115 22.72 -12.08 -33.79
C VAL A 115 22.89 -12.80 -35.10
N ASP A 116 22.90 -14.13 -35.01
CA ASP A 116 22.83 -15.02 -36.16
C ASP A 116 21.56 -14.67 -36.97
N GLN A 117 21.71 -13.97 -38.09
CA GLN A 117 20.60 -13.52 -38.95
C GLN A 117 19.73 -14.69 -39.43
N THR A 118 20.28 -15.90 -39.37
CA THR A 118 19.61 -17.17 -39.65
C THR A 118 18.47 -17.51 -38.67
N LYS A 119 18.35 -16.81 -37.54
CA LYS A 119 17.29 -17.01 -36.54
C LYS A 119 15.91 -16.55 -37.00
N TYR A 120 15.84 -15.61 -37.94
CA TYR A 120 14.60 -15.01 -38.42
C TYR A 120 14.33 -15.48 -39.85
N GLY A 121 13.16 -16.06 -40.11
CA GLY A 121 12.69 -16.38 -41.46
C GLY A 121 12.03 -15.17 -42.13
N ASP A 122 11.34 -15.38 -43.26
CA ASP A 122 10.72 -14.28 -44.04
C ASP A 122 9.43 -13.71 -43.40
N ASP A 123 9.00 -14.26 -42.25
CA ASP A 123 7.73 -13.90 -41.60
C ASP A 123 7.85 -12.68 -40.66
N ILE A 124 6.75 -11.93 -40.52
CA ILE A 124 6.61 -10.84 -39.54
C ILE A 124 6.43 -11.40 -38.12
N ILE A 125 7.22 -10.89 -37.18
CA ILE A 125 7.27 -11.32 -35.79
C ILE A 125 6.28 -10.52 -34.93
N VAL A 126 5.46 -11.19 -34.12
CA VAL A 126 4.55 -10.52 -33.19
C VAL A 126 5.29 -10.11 -31.91
N ILE A 127 5.28 -8.80 -31.61
CA ILE A 127 5.90 -8.21 -30.42
C ILE A 127 4.83 -7.78 -29.42
N ASP A 128 4.83 -8.37 -28.22
CA ASP A 128 3.94 -7.97 -27.11
C ASP A 128 4.74 -7.33 -25.97
N GLY A 129 4.81 -5.99 -25.99
CA GLY A 129 5.53 -5.22 -24.97
C GLY A 129 4.90 -5.32 -23.58
N ARG A 130 3.58 -5.57 -23.46
CA ARG A 130 2.90 -5.73 -22.16
C ARG A 130 3.29 -7.07 -21.52
N PHE A 131 3.38 -8.11 -22.32
CA PHE A 131 3.82 -9.43 -21.88
C PHE A 131 5.27 -9.41 -21.40
N LEU A 132 6.17 -8.83 -22.19
CA LEU A 132 7.59 -8.65 -21.81
C LEU A 132 7.75 -7.86 -20.51
N THR A 133 6.98 -6.78 -20.35
CA THR A 133 6.95 -5.99 -19.10
C THR A 133 6.53 -6.84 -17.90
N SER A 134 5.55 -7.73 -18.07
CA SER A 134 5.05 -8.60 -17.00
C SER A 134 6.05 -9.68 -16.58
N ILE A 135 6.86 -10.17 -17.52
CA ILE A 135 7.95 -11.11 -17.24
C ILE A 135 9.07 -10.41 -16.46
N LEU A 136 9.49 -9.24 -16.94
CA LEU A 136 10.50 -8.41 -16.30
C LEU A 136 10.12 -8.07 -14.85
N ASP A 137 8.85 -7.76 -14.56
CA ASP A 137 8.37 -7.51 -13.20
C ASP A 137 8.41 -8.78 -12.32
N ARG A 138 8.09 -9.96 -12.89
CA ARG A 138 8.14 -11.24 -12.17
C ARG A 138 9.56 -11.67 -11.83
N LEU A 139 10.51 -11.39 -12.72
CA LEU A 139 11.93 -11.70 -12.55
C LEU A 139 12.70 -10.63 -11.76
N ARG A 140 12.04 -9.57 -11.27
CA ARG A 140 12.69 -8.45 -10.55
C ARG A 140 13.62 -8.87 -9.39
N LYS A 141 13.38 -10.02 -8.77
CA LYS A 141 14.17 -10.53 -7.63
C LYS A 141 15.27 -11.53 -8.01
N SER A 142 15.43 -11.83 -9.29
CA SER A 142 16.52 -12.70 -9.77
C SER A 142 17.88 -12.00 -9.59
N SER A 143 18.93 -12.78 -9.32
CA SER A 143 20.30 -12.28 -9.11
C SER A 143 20.82 -11.47 -10.30
N ASN A 144 20.56 -11.92 -11.53
CA ASN A 144 21.10 -11.31 -12.76
C ASN A 144 20.02 -10.60 -13.60
N ILE A 145 19.05 -9.95 -12.95
CA ILE A 145 17.94 -9.27 -13.63
C ILE A 145 18.40 -8.20 -14.64
N ILE A 146 19.55 -7.55 -14.40
CA ILE A 146 20.10 -6.56 -15.33
C ILE A 146 20.47 -7.22 -16.66
N ALA A 147 21.28 -8.29 -16.62
CA ALA A 147 21.66 -9.04 -17.82
C ALA A 147 20.41 -9.61 -18.53
N ILE A 148 19.46 -10.20 -17.80
CA ILE A 148 18.20 -10.70 -18.37
C ILE A 148 17.46 -9.59 -19.14
N ALA A 149 17.34 -8.41 -18.53
CA ALA A 149 16.66 -7.28 -19.14
C ALA A 149 17.36 -6.81 -20.42
N MET A 150 18.70 -6.86 -20.46
CA MET A 150 19.49 -6.48 -21.64
C MET A 150 19.35 -7.50 -22.78
N TYR A 151 19.39 -8.80 -22.48
CA TYR A 151 19.14 -9.85 -23.49
C TYR A 151 17.73 -9.76 -24.08
N LEU A 152 16.71 -9.58 -23.23
CA LEU A 152 15.34 -9.45 -23.72
C LEU A 152 15.14 -8.17 -24.52
N LEU A 153 15.77 -7.07 -24.12
CA LEU A 153 15.76 -5.82 -24.88
C LEU A 153 16.42 -6.00 -26.25
N LYS A 154 17.59 -6.63 -26.31
CA LYS A 154 18.32 -6.95 -27.55
C LYS A 154 17.46 -7.76 -28.52
N LEU A 155 16.94 -8.92 -28.07
CA LEU A 155 16.10 -9.78 -28.91
C LEU A 155 14.84 -9.06 -29.41
N THR A 156 14.26 -8.19 -28.57
CA THR A 156 13.10 -7.39 -28.99
C THR A 156 13.48 -6.35 -30.06
N VAL A 157 14.61 -5.66 -29.89
CA VAL A 157 15.09 -4.66 -30.87
C VAL A 157 15.41 -5.33 -32.21
N ASP A 158 16.04 -6.51 -32.20
CA ASP A 158 16.34 -7.24 -33.42
C ASP A 158 15.07 -7.74 -34.13
N ALA A 159 14.08 -8.20 -33.37
CA ALA A 159 12.77 -8.56 -33.94
C ALA A 159 12.08 -7.36 -34.61
N VAL A 160 12.13 -6.16 -34.00
CA VAL A 160 11.61 -4.93 -34.62
C VAL A 160 12.37 -4.58 -35.90
N LYS A 161 13.70 -4.70 -35.89
CA LYS A 161 14.53 -4.45 -37.08
C LYS A 161 14.17 -5.40 -38.22
N HIS A 162 14.01 -6.69 -37.91
CA HIS A 162 13.56 -7.71 -38.85
C HIS A 162 12.19 -7.35 -39.45
N ASN A 163 11.21 -7.03 -38.60
CA ASN A 163 9.88 -6.60 -39.06
C ASN A 163 9.94 -5.40 -40.00
N ARG A 164 10.78 -4.41 -39.68
CA ARG A 164 10.96 -3.23 -40.53
C ARG A 164 11.59 -3.58 -41.87
N GLN A 165 12.56 -4.51 -41.90
CA GLN A 165 13.19 -4.97 -43.14
C GLN A 165 12.19 -5.73 -44.02
N VAL A 166 11.47 -6.70 -43.45
CA VAL A 166 10.43 -7.46 -44.16
C VAL A 166 9.33 -6.53 -44.72
N LEU A 167 8.90 -5.55 -43.92
CA LEU A 167 7.90 -4.56 -44.36
C LEU A 167 8.43 -3.59 -45.41
N LEU A 168 9.72 -3.24 -45.37
CA LEU A 168 10.38 -2.47 -46.43
C LEU A 168 10.36 -3.25 -47.75
N ASP A 169 10.67 -4.54 -47.70
CA ASP A 169 10.69 -5.39 -48.89
C ASP A 169 9.28 -5.57 -49.50
N ILE A 170 8.23 -5.59 -48.66
CA ILE A 170 6.83 -5.75 -49.09
C ILE A 170 6.18 -4.42 -49.52
N VAL A 171 6.27 -3.38 -48.68
CA VAL A 171 5.48 -2.14 -48.80
C VAL A 171 6.32 -0.97 -49.36
N HIS A 172 7.65 -1.11 -49.42
CA HIS A 172 8.58 -0.06 -49.84
C HIS A 172 8.48 1.23 -48.99
N GLU A 173 7.93 1.13 -47.77
CA GLU A 173 7.79 2.22 -46.80
C GLU A 173 8.10 1.72 -45.38
N ILE A 174 8.85 2.50 -44.60
CA ILE A 174 9.16 2.16 -43.20
C ILE A 174 7.92 2.43 -42.35
N THR A 175 7.34 1.39 -41.76
CA THR A 175 6.25 1.55 -40.79
C THR A 175 6.79 1.57 -39.35
N ASN A 176 6.28 2.51 -38.54
CA ASN A 176 6.65 2.68 -37.13
C ASN A 176 5.66 1.98 -36.17
N GLN A 177 5.06 0.88 -36.62
CA GLN A 177 3.93 0.25 -35.92
C GLN A 177 4.35 -0.37 -34.58
N ASP A 178 5.58 -0.89 -34.50
CA ASP A 178 6.14 -1.55 -33.30
C ASP A 178 6.82 -0.58 -32.31
N ASP A 179 7.00 0.69 -32.68
CA ASP A 179 7.69 1.71 -31.87
C ASP A 179 7.07 1.85 -30.46
N ASN A 180 5.75 1.73 -30.37
CA ASN A 180 5.03 1.84 -29.10
C ASN A 180 5.24 0.62 -28.20
N GLU A 181 5.33 -0.58 -28.76
CA GLU A 181 5.65 -1.78 -27.98
C GLU A 181 7.10 -1.74 -27.51
N LEU A 182 8.01 -1.31 -28.39
CA LEU A 182 9.42 -1.16 -28.06
C LEU A 182 9.63 -0.12 -26.94
N ARG A 183 8.98 1.04 -27.00
CA ARG A 183 9.00 2.05 -25.93
C ARG A 183 8.51 1.51 -24.58
N LYS A 184 7.54 0.59 -24.55
CA LYS A 184 7.09 -0.06 -23.30
C LYS A 184 8.18 -0.95 -22.71
N VAL A 185 8.89 -1.70 -23.56
CA VAL A 185 10.00 -2.56 -23.12
C VAL A 185 11.14 -1.72 -22.55
N TYR A 186 11.58 -0.67 -23.25
CA TYR A 186 12.58 0.27 -22.72
C TYR A 186 12.13 0.89 -21.38
N LYS A 187 10.86 1.31 -21.27
CA LYS A 187 10.30 1.84 -20.02
C LYS A 187 10.40 0.83 -18.87
N ALA A 188 10.12 -0.45 -19.14
CA ALA A 188 10.23 -1.53 -18.17
C ALA A 188 11.69 -1.75 -17.73
N VAL A 189 12.64 -1.75 -18.69
CA VAL A 189 14.08 -1.89 -18.43
C VAL A 189 14.61 -0.74 -17.55
N PHE A 190 14.32 0.52 -17.90
CA PHE A 190 14.71 1.68 -17.09
C PHE A 190 14.13 1.62 -15.68
N SER A 191 12.86 1.21 -15.56
CA SER A 191 12.20 1.06 -14.25
C SER A 191 12.87 -0.04 -13.41
N LEU A 192 13.30 -1.15 -14.01
CA LEU A 192 14.05 -2.20 -13.32
C LEU A 192 15.40 -1.70 -12.80
N PHE A 193 16.19 -1.02 -13.64
CA PHE A 193 17.51 -0.50 -13.26
C PHE A 193 17.41 0.51 -12.11
N SER A 194 16.32 1.27 -12.04
CA SER A 194 16.04 2.17 -10.91
C SER A 194 15.78 1.45 -9.57
N SER A 195 15.34 0.19 -9.62
CA SER A 195 14.95 -0.59 -8.44
C SER A 195 16.10 -1.41 -7.87
N THR A 196 17.03 -1.84 -8.72
CA THR A 196 18.20 -2.65 -8.40
C THR A 196 19.42 -1.81 -7.94
N SER A 197 19.36 -0.49 -8.09
CA SER A 197 20.47 0.40 -7.75
C SER A 197 20.80 0.42 -6.23
N ASN A 198 21.99 -0.03 -5.87
CA ASN A 198 22.62 0.19 -4.55
C ASN A 198 23.31 1.57 -4.48
N ALA A 199 23.57 2.06 -3.27
CA ALA A 199 23.95 3.46 -3.01
C ALA A 199 25.32 3.92 -3.57
N SER A 200 26.16 3.01 -4.06
CA SER A 200 27.51 3.29 -4.58
C SER A 200 27.70 2.93 -6.05
N ASP A 201 26.70 2.34 -6.71
CA ASP A 201 26.87 1.76 -8.03
C ASP A 201 26.42 2.72 -9.15
N MET A 202 27.38 3.41 -9.76
CA MET A 202 27.18 4.30 -10.92
C MET A 202 26.91 3.53 -12.23
N ARG A 203 27.10 2.20 -12.25
CA ARG A 203 26.95 1.36 -13.45
C ARG A 203 25.55 1.48 -14.06
N ASN A 204 24.52 1.40 -13.22
CA ASN A 204 23.13 1.52 -13.67
C ASN A 204 22.83 2.88 -14.33
N GLY A 205 23.38 3.97 -13.78
CA GLY A 205 23.23 5.31 -14.34
C GLY A 205 23.84 5.41 -15.73
N ARG A 206 25.08 4.91 -15.90
CA ARG A 206 25.78 4.88 -17.20
C ARG A 206 25.02 4.08 -18.25
N ILE A 207 24.51 2.90 -17.90
CA ILE A 207 23.73 2.07 -18.83
C ILE A 207 22.43 2.78 -19.23
N ILE A 208 21.73 3.43 -18.30
CA ILE A 208 20.51 4.20 -18.60
C ILE A 208 20.81 5.30 -19.64
N LEU A 209 21.90 6.04 -19.45
CA LEU A 209 22.32 7.10 -20.38
C LEU A 209 22.70 6.52 -21.75
N HIS A 210 23.49 5.45 -21.79
CA HIS A 210 23.86 4.77 -23.03
C HIS A 210 22.64 4.28 -23.80
N LEU A 211 21.72 3.63 -23.09
CA LEU A 211 20.47 3.16 -23.68
C LEU A 211 19.63 4.30 -24.25
N MET A 212 19.59 5.45 -23.59
CA MET A 212 18.76 6.58 -23.98
C MET A 212 19.34 7.41 -25.13
N TYR A 213 20.63 7.72 -25.08
CA TYR A 213 21.27 8.65 -26.03
C TYR A 213 21.94 7.94 -27.20
N GLU A 214 22.39 6.69 -27.04
CA GLU A 214 23.08 5.94 -28.10
C GLU A 214 22.20 4.83 -28.67
N HIS A 215 21.75 3.89 -27.83
CA HIS A 215 21.08 2.69 -28.31
C HIS A 215 19.67 2.96 -28.86
N LEU A 216 18.88 3.80 -28.19
CA LEU A 216 17.51 4.14 -28.59
C LEU A 216 17.44 4.80 -29.98
N PRO A 217 18.21 5.87 -30.28
CA PRO A 217 18.23 6.48 -31.61
C PRO A 217 19.03 5.69 -32.65
N SER A 218 20.24 5.24 -32.32
CA SER A 218 21.17 4.71 -33.34
C SER A 218 20.91 3.24 -33.66
N VAL A 219 20.48 2.45 -32.67
CA VAL A 219 20.25 1.01 -32.85
C VAL A 219 18.76 0.72 -33.05
N ALA A 220 17.91 1.18 -32.13
CA ALA A 220 16.48 0.91 -32.20
C ALA A 220 15.74 1.84 -33.18
N ASN A 221 16.36 2.92 -33.65
CA ASN A 221 15.76 3.91 -34.56
C ASN A 221 14.37 4.34 -34.08
N ILE A 222 14.27 4.72 -32.81
CA ILE A 222 13.05 5.29 -32.22
C ILE A 222 13.37 6.55 -31.44
N ASN A 223 12.51 7.56 -31.58
CA ASN A 223 12.56 8.73 -30.70
C ASN A 223 12.08 8.37 -29.28
N PRO A 224 12.42 9.14 -28.25
CA PRO A 224 11.88 8.97 -26.91
C PRO A 224 10.44 9.50 -26.83
N GLY A 225 9.59 8.83 -26.05
CA GLY A 225 8.21 9.29 -25.78
C GLY A 225 8.11 9.92 -24.39
N THR A 226 7.05 10.69 -24.12
CA THR A 226 6.87 11.37 -22.83
C THR A 226 6.97 10.42 -21.64
N GLU A 227 6.29 9.27 -21.73
CA GLU A 227 6.31 8.21 -20.72
C GLU A 227 7.70 7.59 -20.51
N LEU A 228 8.52 7.56 -21.56
CA LEU A 228 9.87 7.02 -21.52
C LEU A 228 10.82 8.02 -20.84
N CYS A 229 10.74 9.30 -21.20
CA CYS A 229 11.47 10.37 -20.54
C CYS A 229 11.17 10.44 -19.05
N HIS A 230 9.90 10.30 -18.63
CA HIS A 230 9.54 10.23 -17.21
C HIS A 230 10.18 9.04 -16.50
N ALA A 231 10.21 7.87 -17.15
CA ALA A 231 10.84 6.68 -16.58
C ALA A 231 12.35 6.87 -16.40
N VAL A 232 13.03 7.52 -17.36
CA VAL A 232 14.45 7.85 -17.26
C VAL A 232 14.71 8.91 -16.18
N LEU A 233 13.92 9.98 -16.10
CA LEU A 233 14.01 10.98 -15.01
C LEU A 233 13.86 10.32 -13.63
N ASN A 234 12.94 9.36 -13.50
CA ASN A 234 12.78 8.61 -12.26
C ASN A 234 13.99 7.70 -11.98
N ALA A 235 14.54 7.04 -13.01
CA ALA A 235 15.67 6.14 -12.87
C ALA A 235 16.96 6.88 -12.52
N LEU A 236 17.32 7.93 -13.27
CA LEU A 236 18.50 8.76 -13.02
C LEU A 236 18.46 9.43 -11.65
N GLY A 237 17.32 9.98 -11.24
CA GLY A 237 17.18 10.58 -9.91
C GLY A 237 17.36 9.57 -8.77
N ARG A 238 16.96 8.31 -8.96
CA ARG A 238 17.20 7.22 -7.98
C ARG A 238 18.66 6.75 -7.97
N CYS A 239 19.33 6.80 -9.12
CA CYS A 239 20.78 6.60 -9.25
C CYS A 239 21.61 7.78 -8.72
N ALA A 240 20.93 8.91 -8.39
CA ALA A 240 21.51 10.14 -7.88
C ALA A 240 22.38 10.92 -8.89
N GLU A 241 22.08 10.75 -10.18
CA GLU A 241 22.68 11.49 -11.29
C GLU A 241 21.90 12.80 -11.52
N SER A 242 21.97 13.76 -10.59
CA SER A 242 21.21 15.03 -10.68
C SER A 242 21.55 15.88 -11.89
N ALA A 243 22.83 15.90 -12.28
CA ALA A 243 23.28 16.63 -13.46
C ALA A 243 22.58 16.12 -14.73
N GLU A 244 22.40 14.80 -14.85
CA GLU A 244 21.74 14.17 -15.99
C GLU A 244 20.23 14.37 -15.97
N VAL A 245 19.62 14.38 -14.78
CA VAL A 245 18.21 14.76 -14.63
C VAL A 245 17.98 16.18 -15.14
N LEU A 246 18.88 17.12 -14.82
CA LEU A 246 18.80 18.50 -15.30
C LEU A 246 19.01 18.58 -16.82
N ARG A 247 20.04 17.91 -17.37
CA ARG A 247 20.29 17.89 -18.82
C ARG A 247 19.11 17.33 -19.60
N LEU A 248 18.46 16.28 -19.10
CA LEU A 248 17.27 15.73 -19.74
C LEU A 248 16.09 16.72 -19.70
N LEU A 249 15.89 17.42 -18.57
CA LEU A 249 14.89 18.49 -18.51
C LEU A 249 15.23 19.64 -19.47
N ASP A 250 16.51 20.01 -19.61
CA ASP A 250 16.97 21.01 -20.58
C ASP A 250 16.65 20.60 -22.02
N ALA A 251 16.91 19.36 -22.38
CA ALA A 251 16.59 18.83 -23.70
C ALA A 251 15.08 18.81 -23.98
N MET A 252 14.25 18.54 -22.96
CA MET A 252 12.78 18.58 -23.06
C MET A 252 12.19 20.00 -23.05
N ASP A 253 12.90 20.97 -22.46
CA ASP A 253 12.50 22.38 -22.47
C ASP A 253 12.89 23.02 -23.81
N GLN A 254 14.03 22.67 -24.40
CA GLN A 254 14.47 23.22 -25.70
C GLN A 254 13.51 22.86 -26.85
N SER A 255 12.78 21.74 -26.75
CA SER A 255 11.74 21.36 -27.72
C SER A 255 10.45 22.18 -27.61
N THR A 256 10.30 23.06 -26.60
CA THR A 256 9.16 23.99 -26.48
C THR A 256 9.34 25.30 -27.25
N SER A 257 10.54 25.59 -27.75
CA SER A 257 10.78 26.76 -28.60
C SER A 257 10.45 26.42 -30.06
N PRO A 258 9.52 27.12 -30.75
CA PRO A 258 9.41 26.99 -32.19
C PRO A 258 10.68 27.59 -32.80
N SER A 259 11.65 26.75 -33.15
CA SER A 259 12.81 27.20 -33.91
C SER A 259 12.35 27.62 -35.30
N SER A 260 12.33 28.92 -35.52
CA SER A 260 12.58 29.51 -36.83
C SER A 260 13.81 28.85 -37.46
N SER A 261 13.58 28.16 -38.58
CA SER A 261 14.49 27.98 -39.72
C SER A 261 15.99 28.05 -39.42
N ILE A 262 16.61 26.91 -39.11
CA ILE A 262 17.95 26.57 -39.60
C ILE A 262 17.93 25.08 -39.97
N GLU A 263 17.64 24.80 -41.23
CA GLU A 263 18.03 23.54 -41.86
C GLU A 263 19.54 23.62 -42.13
N THR A 264 20.35 22.99 -41.29
CA THR A 264 21.69 22.58 -41.67
C THR A 264 21.66 21.08 -41.93
N ASN A 265 21.85 20.74 -43.21
CA ASN A 265 22.09 19.40 -43.72
C ASN A 265 23.30 18.78 -43.02
N ASP A 266 23.08 18.01 -41.95
CA ASP A 266 23.99 16.96 -41.51
C ASP A 266 23.14 15.75 -41.11
N ASN A 267 23.42 14.60 -41.74
CA ASN A 267 22.76 13.31 -41.54
C ASN A 267 23.08 12.69 -40.15
N ALA A 268 22.89 13.45 -39.07
CA ALA A 268 22.80 12.90 -37.73
C ALA A 268 21.32 12.61 -37.45
N THR A 269 20.98 11.41 -36.96
CA THR A 269 19.63 11.10 -36.48
C THR A 269 19.29 12.04 -35.31
N ILE A 270 18.66 13.19 -35.59
CA ILE A 270 18.35 14.20 -34.58
C ILE A 270 17.37 13.58 -33.58
N LEU A 271 17.85 13.32 -32.37
CA LEU A 271 17.06 12.78 -31.26
C LEU A 271 16.00 13.81 -30.84
N HIS A 272 14.74 13.58 -31.19
CA HIS A 272 13.67 14.52 -30.89
C HIS A 272 13.02 14.23 -29.53
N PHE A 273 13.17 15.15 -28.57
CA PHE A 273 12.54 15.05 -27.26
C PHE A 273 11.10 15.57 -27.23
N PRO A 274 10.19 14.91 -26.50
CA PRO A 274 8.85 15.43 -26.26
C PRO A 274 8.92 16.71 -25.40
N THR A 275 7.94 17.59 -25.58
CA THR A 275 7.81 18.82 -24.79
C THR A 275 7.69 18.52 -23.30
N VAL A 276 8.39 19.28 -22.47
CA VAL A 276 8.27 19.17 -21.00
C VAL A 276 6.82 19.36 -20.55
N ASN A 277 6.43 18.63 -19.50
CA ASN A 277 5.12 18.79 -18.86
C ASN A 277 5.25 18.79 -17.34
N GLN A 278 4.16 19.18 -16.67
CA GLN A 278 4.06 19.20 -15.20
C GLN A 278 4.53 17.90 -14.56
N MET A 279 4.16 16.76 -15.14
CA MET A 279 4.49 15.44 -14.62
C MET A 279 5.99 15.14 -14.67
N ALA A 280 6.71 15.60 -15.71
CA ALA A 280 8.17 15.45 -15.80
C ALA A 280 8.89 16.12 -14.62
N TYR A 281 8.50 17.35 -14.28
CA TYR A 281 9.05 18.07 -13.12
C TYR A 281 8.71 17.37 -11.81
N GLN A 282 7.45 16.94 -11.62
CA GLN A 282 7.03 16.21 -10.41
C GLN A 282 7.80 14.89 -10.25
N THR A 283 7.98 14.14 -11.34
CA THR A 283 8.76 12.90 -11.35
C THR A 283 10.21 13.15 -10.98
N ALA A 284 10.88 14.15 -11.59
CA ALA A 284 12.25 14.53 -11.28
C ALA A 284 12.43 14.94 -9.81
N ILE A 285 11.54 15.79 -9.27
CA ILE A 285 11.55 16.19 -7.86
C ILE A 285 11.42 14.95 -6.96
N SER A 286 10.47 14.06 -7.25
CA SER A 286 10.21 12.87 -6.43
C SER A 286 11.36 11.87 -6.44
N SER A 287 12.05 11.72 -7.58
CA SER A 287 13.13 10.74 -7.73
C SER A 287 14.40 11.18 -7.01
N LEU A 288 14.78 12.46 -7.12
CA LEU A 288 15.93 13.06 -6.41
C LEU A 288 15.80 12.99 -4.88
N LEU A 289 14.56 13.06 -4.37
CA LEU A 289 14.26 13.04 -2.93
C LEU A 289 14.03 11.63 -2.35
N SER A 290 14.16 10.58 -3.17
CA SER A 290 13.79 9.21 -2.78
C SER A 290 14.79 8.55 -1.81
N LYS A 291 16.03 8.30 -2.27
CA LYS A 291 17.09 7.56 -1.55
C LYS A 291 18.24 8.45 -1.05
N ARG A 292 18.76 9.38 -1.88
CA ARG A 292 19.97 10.18 -1.57
C ARG A 292 19.73 11.64 -1.17
N GLY A 293 18.48 12.11 -1.21
CA GLY A 293 18.10 13.41 -0.64
C GLY A 293 18.80 14.61 -1.28
N GLN A 294 18.84 14.68 -2.62
CA GLN A 294 19.39 15.84 -3.35
C GLN A 294 18.40 17.00 -3.33
N ILE A 295 18.28 17.66 -2.17
CA ILE A 295 17.29 18.70 -1.91
C ILE A 295 17.55 19.93 -2.75
N ASP A 296 18.80 20.38 -2.86
CA ASP A 296 19.13 21.63 -3.56
C ASP A 296 18.71 21.56 -5.03
N THR A 297 19.03 20.44 -5.70
CA THR A 297 18.58 20.17 -7.07
C THR A 297 17.06 20.09 -7.15
N ALA A 298 16.40 19.39 -6.22
CA ALA A 298 14.94 19.28 -6.22
C ALA A 298 14.24 20.64 -6.03
N LEU A 299 14.79 21.53 -5.20
CA LEU A 299 14.29 22.88 -5.01
C LEU A 299 14.52 23.76 -6.26
N SER A 300 15.70 23.65 -6.88
CA SER A 300 15.97 24.31 -8.17
C SER A 300 14.95 23.91 -9.24
N ILE A 301 14.66 22.60 -9.36
CA ILE A 301 13.65 22.09 -10.29
C ILE A 301 12.24 22.60 -9.92
N LEU A 302 11.89 22.70 -8.64
CA LEU A 302 10.63 23.30 -8.21
C LEU A 302 10.51 24.78 -8.63
N HIS A 303 11.59 25.55 -8.53
CA HIS A 303 11.60 26.95 -9.00
C HIS A 303 11.49 27.05 -10.51
N ARG A 304 12.20 26.20 -11.25
CA ARG A 304 12.10 26.10 -12.71
C ARG A 304 10.69 25.73 -13.17
N MET A 305 10.08 24.72 -12.54
CA MET A 305 8.70 24.31 -12.80
C MET A 305 7.73 25.50 -12.71
N LYS A 306 7.86 26.32 -11.66
CA LYS A 306 7.04 27.54 -11.48
C LYS A 306 7.34 28.60 -12.55
N SER A 307 8.62 28.80 -12.88
CA SER A 307 9.06 29.80 -13.87
C SER A 307 8.56 29.47 -15.28
N ASN A 308 8.44 28.18 -15.59
CA ASN A 308 7.88 27.69 -16.85
C ASN A 308 6.33 27.62 -16.83
N GLY A 309 5.68 28.24 -15.85
CA GLY A 309 4.22 28.38 -15.78
C GLY A 309 3.47 27.15 -15.25
N PHE A 310 4.17 26.09 -14.83
CA PHE A 310 3.53 24.93 -14.22
C PHE A 310 3.26 25.16 -12.73
N LEU A 311 2.08 24.73 -12.27
CA LEU A 311 1.64 24.90 -10.89
C LEU A 311 1.92 23.64 -10.07
N PRO A 312 2.85 23.65 -9.10
CA PRO A 312 3.03 22.52 -8.18
C PRO A 312 1.74 22.21 -7.43
N ASP A 313 1.42 20.93 -7.25
CA ASP A 313 0.27 20.48 -6.49
C ASP A 313 0.64 20.17 -5.02
N ALA A 314 -0.37 19.82 -4.21
CA ALA A 314 -0.14 19.51 -2.80
C ALA A 314 0.80 18.31 -2.60
N ASN A 315 0.75 17.33 -3.52
CA ASN A 315 1.62 16.15 -3.46
C ASN A 315 3.09 16.52 -3.68
N CYS A 316 3.39 17.40 -4.66
CA CYS A 316 4.73 17.90 -4.93
C CYS A 316 5.37 18.54 -3.69
N TYR A 317 4.66 19.46 -3.02
CA TYR A 317 5.15 20.07 -1.77
C TYR A 317 5.32 19.08 -0.63
N ASN A 318 4.38 18.14 -0.45
CA ASN A 318 4.50 17.11 0.58
C ASN A 318 5.78 16.26 0.38
N VAL A 319 6.08 15.85 -0.85
CA VAL A 319 7.27 15.06 -1.18
C VAL A 319 8.55 15.85 -0.86
N ILE A 320 8.59 17.15 -1.18
CA ILE A 320 9.70 18.04 -0.84
C ILE A 320 9.90 18.13 0.67
N LEU A 321 8.85 18.35 1.45
CA LEU A 321 8.91 18.43 2.92
C LEU A 321 9.39 17.12 3.56
N ILE A 322 8.94 15.97 3.03
CA ILE A 322 9.42 14.65 3.47
C ILE A 322 10.91 14.48 3.14
N GLY A 323 11.33 14.92 1.94
CA GLY A 323 12.72 14.91 1.51
C GLY A 323 13.62 15.73 2.44
N ILE A 324 13.21 16.97 2.74
CA ILE A 324 13.91 17.87 3.67
C ILE A 324 14.10 17.22 5.05
N ASN A 325 13.04 16.62 5.60
CA ASN A 325 13.10 15.93 6.87
C ASN A 325 14.09 14.74 6.86
N LYS A 326 14.11 13.95 5.77
CA LYS A 326 15.03 12.80 5.66
C LYS A 326 16.49 13.25 5.65
N GLU A 327 16.83 14.28 4.90
CA GLU A 327 18.21 14.76 4.77
C GLU A 327 18.73 15.42 6.03
N CYS A 328 17.87 16.16 6.72
CA CYS A 328 18.14 16.69 8.04
C CYS A 328 18.49 15.58 9.06
N GLY A 329 18.05 14.34 8.84
CA GLY A 329 18.44 13.17 9.66
C GLY A 329 19.78 12.53 9.30
N ARG A 330 20.37 12.85 8.14
CA ARG A 330 21.62 12.27 7.61
C ARG A 330 22.85 13.11 7.87
N ALA A 331 22.70 14.43 8.04
CA ALA A 331 23.78 15.39 8.29
C ALA A 331 24.38 15.31 9.72
N LYS A 332 24.52 14.12 10.32
CA LYS A 332 25.27 13.92 11.56
C LYS A 332 26.77 13.84 11.24
N GLY A 333 27.40 14.96 10.90
CA GLY A 333 28.86 15.00 10.76
C GLY A 333 29.43 16.03 9.78
N THR A 334 28.61 16.73 9.01
CA THR A 334 29.06 17.84 8.17
C THR A 334 28.51 19.14 8.72
N GLU A 335 29.34 20.17 8.73
CA GLU A 335 29.01 21.55 9.10
C GLU A 335 28.07 22.21 8.06
N SER A 336 27.03 21.50 7.61
CA SER A 336 25.97 22.12 6.82
C SER A 336 25.21 23.04 7.76
N ASP A 337 25.41 24.35 7.59
CA ASP A 337 24.63 25.46 8.15
C ASP A 337 23.20 25.02 8.50
N GLY A 338 22.94 24.71 9.78
CA GLY A 338 21.69 24.13 10.28
C GLY A 338 20.47 25.04 10.04
N LYS A 339 19.96 25.03 8.81
CA LYS A 339 18.91 25.93 8.31
C LYS A 339 17.88 25.18 7.44
N LEU A 340 17.91 23.85 7.33
CA LEU A 340 16.88 23.12 6.58
C LEU A 340 15.48 23.32 7.18
N HIS A 341 15.37 23.57 8.47
CA HIS A 341 14.12 23.97 9.12
C HIS A 341 13.55 25.26 8.52
N LYS A 342 14.38 26.24 8.15
CA LYS A 342 13.93 27.51 7.53
C LYS A 342 13.36 27.26 6.14
N VAL A 343 14.04 26.43 5.36
CA VAL A 343 13.57 26.02 4.03
C VAL A 343 12.24 25.25 4.15
N ALA A 344 12.14 24.31 5.10
CA ALA A 344 10.90 23.58 5.35
C ALA A 344 9.74 24.51 5.73
N LEU A 345 9.99 25.53 6.57
CA LEU A 345 9.01 26.55 6.94
C LEU A 345 8.59 27.41 5.75
N GLN A 346 9.53 27.79 4.89
CA GLN A 346 9.25 28.56 3.68
C GLN A 346 8.38 27.76 2.70
N ILE A 347 8.71 26.49 2.48
CA ILE A 347 7.93 25.60 1.61
C ILE A 347 6.51 25.37 2.17
N LEU A 348 6.38 25.17 3.48
CA LEU A 348 5.08 25.04 4.12
C LEU A 348 4.24 26.33 3.98
N LYS A 349 4.89 27.50 4.12
CA LYS A 349 4.24 28.80 3.93
C LYS A 349 3.80 28.98 2.48
N GLU A 350 4.67 28.68 1.52
CA GLU A 350 4.35 28.78 0.09
C GLU A 350 3.15 27.90 -0.28
N MET A 351 3.11 26.67 0.24
CA MET A 351 1.98 25.77 0.07
C MET A 351 0.67 26.41 0.59
N THR A 352 0.70 27.03 1.77
CA THR A 352 -0.49 27.69 2.34
C THR A 352 -0.88 28.98 1.60
N ASP A 353 0.09 29.79 1.18
CA ASP A 353 -0.16 31.06 0.49
C ASP A 353 -0.82 30.83 -0.87
N ARG A 354 -0.57 29.66 -1.49
CA ARG A 354 -1.24 29.20 -2.71
C ARG A 354 -2.61 28.57 -2.48
N GLY A 355 -3.13 28.59 -1.25
CA GLY A 355 -4.42 28.00 -0.90
C GLY A 355 -4.43 26.46 -0.86
N LEU A 356 -3.26 25.80 -0.96
CA LEU A 356 -3.17 24.35 -0.84
C LEU A 356 -3.21 23.97 0.64
N GLN A 357 -4.01 22.95 0.99
CA GLN A 357 -4.10 22.49 2.37
C GLN A 357 -2.95 21.54 2.70
N PRO A 358 -2.03 21.90 3.62
CA PRO A 358 -0.95 21.01 4.02
C PRO A 358 -1.49 19.79 4.73
N THR A 359 -0.92 18.63 4.39
CA THR A 359 -1.32 17.37 5.01
C THR A 359 -0.73 17.22 6.42
N GLU A 360 -1.31 16.35 7.23
CA GLU A 360 -0.74 15.92 8.53
C GLU A 360 0.74 15.49 8.37
N GLN A 361 1.05 14.82 7.25
CA GLN A 361 2.42 14.39 6.94
C GLN A 361 3.38 15.56 6.64
N ALA A 362 2.89 16.63 6.00
CA ALA A 362 3.68 17.85 5.77
C ALA A 362 4.00 18.56 7.09
N TYR A 363 3.01 18.77 7.95
CA TYR A 363 3.22 19.38 9.27
C TYR A 363 4.20 18.58 10.12
N ASN A 364 4.00 17.26 10.21
CA ASN A 364 4.90 16.36 10.93
C ASN A 364 6.33 16.39 10.38
N SER A 365 6.50 16.48 9.06
CA SER A 365 7.83 16.57 8.44
C SER A 365 8.55 17.86 8.81
N VAL A 366 7.84 19.00 8.82
CA VAL A 366 8.41 20.30 9.22
C VAL A 366 8.75 20.32 10.71
N ILE A 367 7.87 19.83 11.58
CA ILE A 367 8.10 19.73 13.02
C ILE A 367 9.31 18.84 13.32
N ALA A 368 9.39 17.67 12.67
CA ALA A 368 10.52 16.76 12.82
C ALA A 368 11.84 17.38 12.34
N THR A 369 11.82 18.13 11.23
CA THR A 369 13.00 18.88 10.74
C THR A 369 13.45 19.92 11.76
N CYS A 370 12.51 20.72 12.28
CA CYS A 370 12.81 21.72 13.31
C CYS A 370 13.39 21.07 14.57
N GLY A 371 12.84 19.93 15.03
CA GLY A 371 13.36 19.21 16.19
C GLY A 371 14.77 18.65 16.00
N LYS A 372 15.09 18.15 14.79
CA LYS A 372 16.43 17.65 14.46
C LYS A 372 17.50 18.76 14.44
N GLU A 373 17.13 19.98 14.07
CA GLU A 373 18.01 21.16 14.09
C GLU A 373 17.87 22.02 15.36
N ASN A 374 17.21 21.50 16.41
CA ASN A 374 16.98 22.20 17.68
C ASN A 374 16.20 23.53 17.57
N ALA A 375 15.48 23.77 16.48
CA ALA A 375 14.61 24.93 16.26
C ALA A 375 13.25 24.77 16.96
N TRP A 376 13.27 24.52 18.27
CA TRP A 376 12.08 24.17 19.07
C TRP A 376 10.99 25.25 19.08
N TYR A 377 11.38 26.52 19.02
CA TYR A 377 10.43 27.64 18.96
C TYR A 377 9.57 27.59 17.69
N GLU A 378 10.20 27.37 16.53
CA GLU A 378 9.49 27.25 15.26
C GLU A 378 8.66 25.97 15.20
N ALA A 379 9.16 24.86 15.76
CA ALA A 379 8.40 23.62 15.89
C ALA A 379 7.08 23.83 16.65
N ALA A 380 7.12 24.53 17.79
CA ALA A 380 5.94 24.84 18.59
C ALA A 380 4.95 25.76 17.85
N LYS A 381 5.46 26.72 17.06
CA LYS A 381 4.63 27.61 16.22
C LYS A 381 3.92 26.83 15.11
N VAL A 382 4.60 25.89 14.47
CA VAL A 382 4.01 25.03 13.43
C VAL A 382 3.00 24.06 14.03
N GLU A 383 3.30 23.44 15.18
CA GLU A 383 2.37 22.58 15.91
C GLU A 383 1.10 23.33 16.33
N LYS A 384 1.23 24.59 16.80
CA LYS A 384 0.08 25.44 17.11
C LYS A 384 -0.74 25.75 15.87
N ARG A 385 -0.12 25.96 14.71
CA ARG A 385 -0.82 26.18 13.42
C ARG A 385 -1.54 24.92 12.93
N GLU A 386 -0.92 23.75 13.03
CA GLU A 386 -1.56 22.46 12.71
C GLU A 386 -2.78 22.24 13.62
N ARG A 387 -2.60 22.48 14.92
CA ARG A 387 -3.67 22.36 15.93
C ARG A 387 -4.79 23.35 15.67
N ASN A 388 -4.48 24.62 15.39
CA ASN A 388 -5.47 25.65 15.08
C ASN A 388 -6.19 25.40 13.76
N LYS A 389 -5.53 24.84 12.72
CA LYS A 389 -6.19 24.43 11.47
C LYS A 389 -7.02 23.16 11.62
N THR A 390 -6.56 22.22 12.43
CA THR A 390 -7.37 21.05 12.81
C THR A 390 -8.60 21.53 13.56
N ILE A 391 -8.44 22.52 14.44
CA ILE A 391 -9.55 23.20 15.10
C ILE A 391 -10.40 23.94 14.04
N GLU A 392 -9.83 24.68 13.08
CA GLU A 392 -10.56 25.47 12.07
C GLU A 392 -11.31 24.64 11.02
N SER A 393 -10.75 23.52 10.56
CA SER A 393 -11.47 22.56 9.70
C SER A 393 -12.48 21.71 10.48
N LEU A 394 -12.35 21.69 11.81
CA LEU A 394 -13.39 21.23 12.73
C LEU A 394 -14.38 22.34 13.13
N THR A 395 -14.05 23.63 12.93
CA THR A 395 -14.89 24.81 13.27
C THR A 395 -15.64 25.38 12.09
N SER A 396 -15.51 24.85 10.87
CA SER A 396 -16.56 25.04 9.85
C SER A 396 -17.86 24.29 10.22
N SER A 397 -17.86 23.57 11.35
CA SER A 397 -19.07 23.33 12.14
C SER A 397 -18.83 23.82 13.57
N ASP A 398 -19.54 24.85 13.99
CA ASP A 398 -19.50 25.49 15.32
C ASP A 398 -19.75 24.51 16.50
N SER A 399 -20.01 23.23 16.22
CA SER A 399 -20.29 22.19 17.21
C SER A 399 -19.06 21.53 17.85
N SER A 400 -17.85 21.64 17.27
CA SER A 400 -16.71 20.80 17.68
C SER A 400 -16.01 21.25 18.97
N GLN A 401 -15.97 22.57 19.23
CA GLN A 401 -15.36 23.11 20.45
C GLN A 401 -16.26 22.89 21.67
N GLU A 402 -17.58 23.03 21.51
CA GLU A 402 -18.58 22.60 22.49
C GLU A 402 -18.53 21.08 22.71
N ARG A 403 -18.38 20.27 21.64
CA ARG A 403 -18.23 18.81 21.77
C ARG A 403 -16.99 18.43 22.55
N LEU A 404 -15.83 19.06 22.33
CA LEU A 404 -14.59 18.78 23.07
C LEU A 404 -14.64 19.28 24.53
N ALA A 405 -15.26 20.43 24.78
CA ALA A 405 -15.52 20.89 26.15
C ALA A 405 -16.50 19.95 26.87
N ALA A 406 -17.58 19.52 26.21
CA ALA A 406 -18.51 18.52 26.71
C ALA A 406 -17.85 17.14 26.91
N TYR A 407 -16.92 16.76 26.01
CA TYR A 407 -16.17 15.51 26.03
C TYR A 407 -15.39 15.31 27.33
N PHE A 408 -14.76 16.38 27.85
CA PHE A 408 -14.06 16.34 29.14
C PHE A 408 -14.94 16.71 30.34
N LYS A 409 -16.00 17.51 30.15
CA LYS A 409 -16.95 17.87 31.22
C LYS A 409 -17.56 16.63 31.90
N HIS A 410 -17.87 15.60 31.13
CA HIS A 410 -18.44 14.35 31.67
C HIS A 410 -17.44 13.50 32.47
N LEU A 411 -16.14 13.84 32.42
CA LEU A 411 -15.09 13.17 33.20
C LEU A 411 -14.72 13.95 34.46
N GLU A 412 -15.27 15.14 34.69
CA GLU A 412 -14.97 15.98 35.87
C GLU A 412 -15.41 15.30 37.19
N CYS A 413 -16.39 14.40 37.14
CA CYS A 413 -16.81 13.61 38.30
C CYS A 413 -15.80 12.52 38.70
N TYR A 414 -14.78 12.26 37.87
CA TYR A 414 -13.75 11.26 38.11
C TYR A 414 -12.41 11.91 38.49
N ARG A 415 -11.67 11.24 39.37
CA ARG A 415 -10.34 11.68 39.75
C ARG A 415 -9.38 11.54 38.56
N LYS A 416 -8.87 12.67 38.08
CA LYS A 416 -7.81 12.71 37.06
C LYS A 416 -6.46 12.37 37.70
N VAL A 417 -5.74 11.42 37.12
CA VAL A 417 -4.40 10.99 37.54
C VAL A 417 -3.40 11.25 36.41
N GLY A 418 -2.21 11.74 36.75
CA GLY A 418 -1.13 12.01 35.79
C GLY A 418 -1.30 13.30 34.97
N LYS A 419 -0.37 13.53 34.04
CA LYS A 419 -0.32 14.70 33.14
C LYS A 419 0.02 14.27 31.70
N GLY A 420 -0.38 15.08 30.72
CA GLY A 420 0.02 14.89 29.32
C GLY A 420 -0.56 13.63 28.67
N ALA A 421 0.27 12.85 27.97
CA ALA A 421 -0.17 11.66 27.23
C ALA A 421 -0.57 10.49 28.13
N GLU A 422 -0.08 10.43 29.36
CA GLU A 422 -0.34 9.34 30.31
C GLU A 422 -1.46 9.68 31.30
N SER A 423 -2.14 10.82 31.15
CA SER A 423 -3.25 11.15 32.04
C SER A 423 -4.45 10.24 31.78
N TYR A 424 -5.11 9.84 32.86
CA TYR A 424 -6.35 9.06 32.82
C TYR A 424 -7.31 9.51 33.93
N TRP A 425 -8.59 9.17 33.78
CA TRP A 425 -9.63 9.41 34.77
C TRP A 425 -9.99 8.09 35.41
N GLU A 426 -9.79 8.01 36.72
CA GLU A 426 -10.03 6.80 37.48
C GLU A 426 -11.53 6.58 37.64
N ILE A 427 -12.02 5.48 37.05
CA ILE A 427 -13.45 5.16 37.04
C ILE A 427 -13.81 4.05 38.01
N GLY A 428 -12.87 3.22 38.45
CA GLY A 428 -13.18 2.15 39.39
C GLY A 428 -12.00 1.33 39.86
N HIS A 429 -12.28 0.43 40.79
CA HIS A 429 -11.36 -0.53 41.36
C HIS A 429 -11.93 -1.94 41.32
N LEU A 430 -11.09 -2.89 40.95
CA LEU A 430 -11.35 -4.31 41.15
C LEU A 430 -10.48 -4.82 42.30
N LYS A 431 -11.13 -5.24 43.38
CA LYS A 431 -10.46 -5.93 44.49
C LYS A 431 -10.35 -7.40 44.16
N ARG A 432 -9.13 -7.96 44.16
CA ARG A 432 -8.92 -9.39 43.85
C ARG A 432 -8.48 -10.13 45.10
N TYR A 433 -9.04 -11.31 45.34
CA TYR A 433 -8.59 -12.17 46.43
C TYR A 433 -7.20 -12.73 46.08
N ASN A 434 -6.22 -12.58 46.98
CA ASN A 434 -4.84 -13.05 46.82
C ASN A 434 -4.08 -12.54 45.57
N ALA A 435 -4.49 -11.42 45.00
CA ALA A 435 -3.80 -10.78 43.88
C ALA A 435 -3.88 -9.26 44.01
N SER A 436 -3.02 -8.55 43.28
CA SER A 436 -3.00 -7.10 43.33
C SER A 436 -4.31 -6.49 42.83
N ASN A 437 -4.80 -5.50 43.58
CA ASN A 437 -5.98 -4.73 43.20
C ASN A 437 -5.70 -3.93 41.93
N ILE A 438 -6.71 -3.83 41.07
CA ILE A 438 -6.61 -3.16 39.77
C ILE A 438 -7.38 -1.85 39.81
N ILE A 439 -6.67 -0.75 39.54
CA ILE A 439 -7.26 0.54 39.21
C ILE A 439 -7.65 0.54 37.73
N ILE A 440 -8.87 0.96 37.44
CA ILE A 440 -9.41 1.06 36.10
C ILE A 440 -9.58 2.54 35.77
N GLY A 441 -8.96 2.96 34.68
CA GLY A 441 -9.04 4.33 34.19
C GLY A 441 -9.60 4.41 32.78
N ILE A 442 -10.28 5.52 32.49
CA ILE A 442 -10.59 5.96 31.14
C ILE A 442 -9.49 6.91 30.68
N GLN A 443 -8.90 6.59 29.54
CA GLN A 443 -7.95 7.43 28.84
C GLN A 443 -8.53 7.83 27.47
N PRO A 444 -9.06 9.06 27.36
CA PRO A 444 -9.58 9.60 26.12
C PRO A 444 -8.45 9.80 25.10
N HIS A 445 -8.72 9.54 23.82
CA HIS A 445 -7.73 9.77 22.79
C HIS A 445 -7.64 11.28 22.47
N ARG A 446 -6.43 11.78 22.18
CA ARG A 446 -6.19 13.20 21.84
C ARG A 446 -6.96 13.67 20.60
N ASN A 447 -7.33 12.74 19.73
CA ASN A 447 -8.22 12.95 18.59
C ASN A 447 -9.44 12.03 18.75
N PRO A 448 -10.56 12.52 19.32
CA PRO A 448 -11.75 11.71 19.59
C PRO A 448 -12.49 11.25 18.32
N ILE A 449 -12.24 11.91 17.19
CA ILE A 449 -12.87 11.63 15.89
C ILE A 449 -12.23 10.40 15.23
N ARG A 450 -10.92 10.19 15.40
CA ARG A 450 -10.20 9.06 14.78
C ARG A 450 -10.21 7.79 15.62
N ASN A 451 -9.88 7.89 16.91
CA ASN A 451 -9.70 6.75 17.79
C ASN A 451 -10.47 7.04 19.07
N GLY A 452 -11.33 6.12 19.50
CA GLY A 452 -12.29 6.38 20.58
C GLY A 452 -11.64 6.52 21.97
N LEU A 453 -12.02 5.61 22.86
CA LEU A 453 -11.66 5.64 24.28
C LEU A 453 -10.72 4.47 24.59
N SER A 454 -9.78 4.66 25.50
CA SER A 454 -8.96 3.56 26.01
C SER A 454 -9.31 3.28 27.46
N LEU A 455 -9.41 2.00 27.83
CA LEU A 455 -9.34 1.60 29.23
C LEU A 455 -7.88 1.34 29.58
N VAL A 456 -7.44 1.82 30.73
CA VAL A 456 -6.10 1.60 31.27
C VAL A 456 -6.21 0.90 32.62
N PHE A 457 -5.28 0.00 32.88
CA PHE A 457 -5.29 -0.85 34.07
C PHE A 457 -3.97 -0.70 34.80
N TYR A 458 -4.03 -0.33 36.08
CA TYR A 458 -2.87 -0.12 36.94
C TYR A 458 -2.98 -0.93 38.23
N GLU A 459 -1.85 -1.30 38.79
CA GLU A 459 -1.76 -1.86 40.14
C GLU A 459 -2.01 -0.77 41.19
N GLN A 460 -2.85 -1.05 42.19
CA GLN A 460 -3.25 -0.05 43.18
C GLN A 460 -2.10 0.44 44.08
N THR A 461 -1.21 -0.45 44.49
CA THR A 461 -0.15 -0.15 45.46
C THR A 461 1.06 0.54 44.84
N THR A 462 1.52 0.03 43.69
CA THR A 462 2.75 0.51 43.03
C THR A 462 2.49 1.53 41.93
N GLY A 463 1.25 1.63 41.45
CA GLY A 463 0.94 2.38 40.23
C GLY A 463 1.48 1.72 38.95
N PHE A 464 1.92 0.46 39.00
CA PHE A 464 2.47 -0.24 37.85
C PHE A 464 1.40 -0.52 36.78
N LYS A 465 1.68 -0.20 35.52
CA LYS A 465 0.73 -0.36 34.41
C LYS A 465 0.62 -1.82 33.97
N PHE A 466 -0.52 -2.44 34.26
CA PHE A 466 -0.85 -3.80 33.80
C PHE A 466 -1.15 -3.85 32.31
N GLY A 467 -1.78 -2.81 31.77
CA GLY A 467 -2.04 -2.75 30.33
C GLY A 467 -3.06 -1.70 29.92
N ARG A 468 -3.50 -1.80 28.66
CA ARG A 468 -4.54 -0.96 28.07
C ARG A 468 -5.41 -1.72 27.08
N MET A 469 -6.65 -1.28 26.94
CA MET A 469 -7.60 -1.75 25.94
C MET A 469 -8.11 -0.57 25.11
N LEU A 470 -7.98 -0.67 23.79
CA LEU A 470 -8.46 0.33 22.85
C LEU A 470 -9.90 0.02 22.44
N LEU A 471 -10.80 0.97 22.66
CA LEU A 471 -12.21 0.88 22.34
C LEU A 471 -12.61 1.92 21.28
N LYS A 472 -13.57 1.53 20.44
CA LYS A 472 -14.27 2.42 19.53
C LYS A 472 -15.76 2.32 19.83
N ASN A 473 -16.33 3.40 20.34
CA ASN A 473 -17.71 3.42 20.73
C ASN A 473 -18.54 4.21 19.69
N THR A 474 -19.72 3.71 19.32
CA THR A 474 -20.56 4.23 18.22
C THR A 474 -22.04 4.16 18.58
N SER A 475 -22.86 5.10 18.11
CA SER A 475 -24.32 5.07 18.25
C SER A 475 -24.99 4.89 16.90
N SER A 476 -26.07 4.13 16.85
CA SER A 476 -26.94 4.01 15.69
C SER A 476 -28.36 4.41 16.08
N LYS A 477 -28.93 5.38 15.37
CA LYS A 477 -30.39 5.60 15.40
C LYS A 477 -31.04 4.63 14.41
N THR A 478 -32.12 3.97 14.80
CA THR A 478 -32.94 3.22 13.84
C THR A 478 -33.72 4.24 12.99
N GLN A 479 -34.10 3.86 11.76
CA GLN A 479 -34.76 4.77 10.81
C GLN A 479 -36.14 5.29 11.28
N ASN A 480 -36.66 4.80 12.41
CA ASN A 480 -37.85 5.34 13.06
C ASN A 480 -37.41 6.27 14.21
N ASP A 481 -37.70 7.57 14.08
CA ASP A 481 -37.27 8.65 14.98
C ASP A 481 -37.72 8.51 16.46
N ALA A 482 -38.49 7.49 16.82
CA ALA A 482 -39.05 7.29 18.16
C ALA A 482 -38.26 6.31 19.07
N SER A 483 -37.34 5.49 18.54
CA SER A 483 -36.62 4.49 19.34
C SER A 483 -35.31 5.04 19.92
N PRO A 484 -34.92 4.68 21.15
CA PRO A 484 -33.66 5.11 21.75
C PRO A 484 -32.45 4.65 20.91
N ALA A 485 -31.42 5.48 20.84
CA ALA A 485 -30.21 5.17 20.08
C ALA A 485 -29.51 3.92 20.64
N ILE A 486 -29.18 2.98 19.75
CA ILE A 486 -28.44 1.77 20.11
C ILE A 486 -26.97 2.14 20.25
N LEU A 487 -26.38 1.81 21.40
CA LEU A 487 -25.01 2.13 21.76
C LEU A 487 -24.13 0.90 21.59
N TYR A 488 -22.98 1.03 20.95
CA TYR A 488 -22.01 -0.05 20.81
C TYR A 488 -20.67 0.37 21.38
N SER A 489 -19.99 -0.56 22.04
CA SER A 489 -18.59 -0.47 22.40
C SER A 489 -17.82 -1.54 21.65
N SER A 490 -16.81 -1.17 20.88
CA SER A 490 -16.04 -2.11 20.05
C SER A 490 -14.59 -2.23 20.53
N ILE A 491 -14.14 -3.42 20.91
CA ILE A 491 -12.71 -3.63 21.15
C ILE A 491 -11.94 -3.61 19.81
N VAL A 492 -10.94 -2.73 19.73
CA VAL A 492 -10.04 -2.58 18.57
C VAL A 492 -8.71 -3.31 18.83
N GLY A 493 -8.26 -3.29 20.08
CA GLY A 493 -7.04 -3.97 20.47
C GLY A 493 -6.82 -3.93 21.96
N MET A 494 -5.90 -4.78 22.42
CA MET A 494 -5.50 -4.85 23.81
C MET A 494 -3.99 -5.05 23.88
N GLU A 495 -3.40 -4.51 24.92
CA GLU A 495 -2.00 -4.63 25.27
C GLU A 495 -1.91 -4.99 26.76
N VAL A 496 -1.33 -6.16 27.04
CA VAL A 496 -0.95 -6.58 28.38
C VAL A 496 0.56 -6.43 28.51
N ASN A 497 1.00 -5.89 29.64
CA ASN A 497 2.41 -5.72 29.97
C ASN A 497 3.17 -7.04 29.77
N ARG A 498 4.31 -7.00 29.09
CA ARG A 498 5.07 -8.18 28.66
C ARG A 498 5.38 -9.16 29.80
N TYR A 499 5.66 -8.65 31.00
CA TYR A 499 6.04 -9.45 32.16
C TYR A 499 4.86 -10.16 32.84
N LEU A 500 3.62 -9.70 32.56
CA LEU A 500 2.40 -10.24 33.15
C LEU A 500 1.58 -11.06 32.15
N ARG A 501 2.09 -11.26 30.93
CA ARG A 501 1.44 -12.11 29.93
C ARG A 501 1.41 -13.56 30.41
N GLY A 502 0.32 -14.25 30.12
CA GLY A 502 0.09 -15.62 30.58
C GLY A 502 -0.60 -15.72 31.96
N GLN A 503 -0.68 -14.64 32.74
CA GLN A 503 -1.33 -14.63 34.06
C GLN A 503 -2.87 -14.44 34.00
N GLY A 504 -3.49 -14.61 32.83
CA GLY A 504 -4.94 -14.46 32.67
C GLY A 504 -5.47 -13.02 32.63
N LEU A 505 -4.63 -11.98 32.73
CA LEU A 505 -5.06 -10.57 32.75
C LEU A 505 -5.93 -10.17 31.54
N SER A 506 -5.70 -10.74 30.36
CA SER A 506 -6.53 -10.51 29.17
C SER A 506 -8.00 -10.85 29.40
N LYS A 507 -8.28 -11.93 30.14
CA LYS A 507 -9.65 -12.32 30.49
C LYS A 507 -10.28 -11.31 31.43
N ILE A 508 -9.52 -10.89 32.45
CA ILE A 508 -9.95 -9.91 33.44
C ILE A 508 -10.26 -8.56 32.78
N PHE A 509 -9.42 -8.11 31.85
CA PHE A 509 -9.66 -6.85 31.13
C PHE A 509 -10.93 -6.92 30.29
N ILE A 510 -11.18 -8.04 29.60
CA ILE A 510 -12.42 -8.25 28.85
C ILE A 510 -13.63 -8.36 29.78
N ALA A 511 -13.50 -9.03 30.93
CA ALA A 511 -14.57 -9.12 31.93
C ALA A 511 -14.95 -7.74 32.50
N ILE A 512 -13.96 -6.92 32.87
CA ILE A 512 -14.18 -5.54 33.32
C ILE A 512 -14.90 -4.73 32.23
N TRP A 513 -14.44 -4.82 30.98
CA TRP A 513 -15.05 -4.11 29.87
C TRP A 513 -16.50 -4.56 29.60
N LEU A 514 -16.78 -5.87 29.66
CA LEU A 514 -18.13 -6.41 29.52
C LEU A 514 -19.04 -5.96 30.67
N LYS A 515 -18.51 -5.88 31.89
CA LYS A 515 -19.26 -5.33 33.04
C LYS A 515 -19.61 -3.85 32.82
N ILE A 516 -18.65 -3.03 32.35
CA ILE A 516 -18.93 -1.64 31.95
C ILE A 516 -20.01 -1.58 30.85
N CYS A 517 -19.98 -2.50 29.87
CA CYS A 517 -20.99 -2.55 28.82
C CYS A 517 -22.40 -2.85 29.37
N LEU A 518 -22.51 -3.75 30.35
CA LEU A 518 -23.76 -4.02 31.06
C LEU A 518 -24.25 -2.78 31.82
N ASP A 519 -23.37 -2.15 32.60
CA ASP A 519 -23.74 -1.01 33.46
C ASP A 519 -24.08 0.25 32.64
N THR A 520 -23.56 0.36 31.42
CA THR A 520 -23.81 1.49 30.51
C THR A 520 -24.84 1.18 29.43
N ASN A 521 -25.39 -0.04 29.42
CA ASN A 521 -26.30 -0.57 28.40
C ASN A 521 -25.75 -0.40 26.96
N ALA A 522 -24.44 -0.59 26.78
CA ALA A 522 -23.77 -0.59 25.49
C ALA A 522 -23.55 -2.02 25.00
N TYR A 523 -23.86 -2.30 23.74
CA TYR A 523 -23.66 -3.61 23.13
C TYR A 523 -22.16 -3.85 22.84
N PRO A 524 -21.56 -4.92 23.40
CA PRO A 524 -20.15 -5.21 23.19
C PRO A 524 -19.93 -5.91 21.85
N ARG A 525 -18.90 -5.47 21.12
CA ARG A 525 -18.45 -6.08 19.85
C ARG A 525 -16.93 -6.02 19.71
N ALA A 526 -16.38 -6.72 18.71
CA ALA A 526 -14.99 -6.56 18.31
C ALA A 526 -14.90 -6.09 16.86
N ALA A 527 -13.99 -5.14 16.61
CA ALA A 527 -13.61 -4.75 15.26
C ALA A 527 -12.96 -5.93 14.51
N VAL A 528 -12.54 -5.73 13.27
CA VAL A 528 -11.86 -6.78 12.50
C VAL A 528 -10.62 -7.27 13.26
N MET A 529 -10.72 -8.45 13.85
CA MET A 529 -9.75 -8.98 14.80
C MET A 529 -8.78 -9.89 14.08
N ASN A 530 -7.52 -9.46 14.01
CA ASN A 530 -6.42 -10.25 13.43
C ASN A 530 -5.40 -10.67 14.50
N LYS A 531 -5.85 -10.89 15.73
CA LYS A 531 -5.01 -11.23 16.89
C LYS A 531 -5.48 -12.57 17.49
N PRO A 532 -4.84 -13.70 17.14
CA PRO A 532 -5.28 -15.05 17.52
C PRO A 532 -5.61 -15.24 19.01
N LEU A 533 -4.76 -14.74 19.91
CA LEU A 533 -4.98 -14.92 21.36
C LEU A 533 -6.16 -14.09 21.88
N ILE A 534 -6.41 -12.91 21.29
CA ILE A 534 -7.59 -12.11 21.65
C ILE A 534 -8.86 -12.78 21.11
N SER A 535 -8.83 -13.29 19.88
CA SER A 535 -9.93 -14.07 19.33
C SER A 535 -10.29 -15.26 20.22
N LYS A 536 -9.29 -15.98 20.74
CA LYS A 536 -9.50 -17.07 21.71
C LYS A 536 -10.27 -16.59 22.94
N VAL A 537 -9.84 -15.49 23.56
CA VAL A 537 -10.49 -14.97 24.77
C VAL A 537 -11.89 -14.45 24.48
N LEU A 538 -12.12 -13.76 23.36
CA LEU A 538 -13.45 -13.32 22.96
C LEU A 538 -14.43 -14.50 22.83
N MET A 539 -14.01 -15.58 22.18
CA MET A 539 -14.84 -16.78 22.04
C MET A 539 -15.16 -17.44 23.39
N GLN A 540 -14.26 -17.36 24.38
CA GLN A 540 -14.54 -17.84 25.74
C GLN A 540 -15.65 -17.05 26.43
N PHE A 541 -15.79 -15.76 26.13
CA PHE A 541 -16.92 -14.92 26.55
C PHE A 541 -18.13 -15.03 25.61
N GLY A 542 -18.19 -16.07 24.77
CA GLY A 542 -19.34 -16.35 23.91
C GLY A 542 -19.47 -15.49 22.66
N PHE A 543 -18.47 -14.65 22.33
CA PHE A 543 -18.51 -13.87 21.09
C PHE A 543 -18.50 -14.77 19.86
N VAL A 544 -19.33 -14.43 18.89
CA VAL A 544 -19.45 -15.16 17.63
C VAL A 544 -18.84 -14.37 16.46
N PRO A 545 -18.09 -15.03 15.56
CA PRO A 545 -17.46 -14.38 14.41
C PRO A 545 -18.46 -14.13 13.26
N GLN A 546 -18.32 -13.02 12.56
CA GLN A 546 -19.06 -12.76 11.32
C GLN A 546 -18.48 -13.55 10.14
N LEU A 547 -19.32 -13.81 9.12
CA LEU A 547 -18.90 -14.46 7.86
C LEU A 547 -17.72 -13.73 7.19
N GLY A 548 -16.78 -14.49 6.63
CA GLY A 548 -15.62 -13.98 5.87
C GLY A 548 -14.27 -14.03 6.61
N GLY A 549 -14.24 -14.51 7.85
CA GLY A 549 -13.01 -14.78 8.60
C GLY A 549 -12.23 -16.01 8.13
N THR A 550 -10.96 -16.09 8.54
CA THR A 550 -10.14 -17.30 8.39
C THR A 550 -10.24 -18.15 9.66
N ARG A 551 -10.65 -19.41 9.52
CA ARG A 551 -10.67 -20.41 10.58
C ARG A 551 -9.27 -21.00 10.76
N CYS A 552 -8.78 -21.00 11.99
CA CYS A 552 -7.47 -21.55 12.35
C CYS A 552 -7.58 -22.43 13.61
N GLN A 553 -6.65 -23.35 13.78
CA GLN A 553 -6.43 -24.09 15.03
C GLN A 553 -5.25 -23.48 15.78
N LEU A 554 -5.44 -23.23 17.07
CA LEU A 554 -4.41 -22.72 17.97
C LEU A 554 -4.03 -23.81 18.98
N VAL A 555 -2.77 -24.25 18.93
CA VAL A 555 -2.21 -25.33 19.74
C VAL A 555 -1.15 -24.76 20.68
N ARG A 556 -1.02 -25.33 21.89
CA ARG A 556 0.08 -25.00 22.81
C ARG A 556 1.28 -25.89 22.50
N LEU A 557 2.47 -25.32 22.37
CA LEU A 557 3.69 -26.07 22.05
C LEU A 557 4.40 -26.51 23.33
N GLU A 558 4.78 -27.78 23.41
CA GLU A 558 5.63 -28.30 24.50
C GLU A 558 7.11 -27.92 24.29
N ALA A 559 7.89 -27.92 25.38
CA ALA A 559 9.30 -27.51 25.34
C ALA A 559 10.16 -28.39 24.40
N SER A 560 9.86 -29.69 24.32
CA SER A 560 10.52 -30.66 23.43
C SER A 560 10.21 -30.46 21.94
N GLN A 561 9.14 -29.72 21.62
CA GLN A 561 8.62 -29.54 20.27
C GLN A 561 9.05 -28.19 19.65
N GLN A 562 9.77 -27.36 20.40
CA GLN A 562 10.21 -26.02 19.97
C GLN A 562 11.39 -26.07 18.99
N ASP A 563 12.16 -27.16 18.97
CA ASP A 563 13.42 -27.26 18.21
C ASP A 563 13.30 -27.92 16.82
N ASN A 564 12.33 -28.81 16.58
CA ASN A 564 12.42 -29.73 15.43
C ASN A 564 11.53 -29.43 14.22
N ASN A 565 10.49 -28.58 14.30
CA ASN A 565 9.52 -28.44 13.20
C ASN A 565 8.96 -27.03 12.96
N VAL A 566 9.58 -26.00 13.54
CA VAL A 566 9.09 -24.64 13.42
C VAL A 566 9.96 -23.88 12.43
N ASN A 567 9.36 -23.35 11.36
CA ASN A 567 9.96 -22.39 10.41
C ASN A 567 10.27 -21.04 11.10
N CYS A 568 11.00 -21.07 12.22
CA CYS A 568 11.48 -19.90 12.93
C CYS A 568 12.74 -19.41 12.23
N ARG A 569 12.58 -18.44 11.31
CA ARG A 569 13.69 -17.57 10.91
C ARG A 569 14.14 -16.72 12.12
N GLY A 570 14.95 -17.32 12.99
CA GLY A 570 15.76 -16.69 14.04
C GLY A 570 15.13 -16.54 15.44
N ILE A 571 15.85 -17.03 16.47
CA ILE A 571 15.94 -16.61 17.89
C ILE A 571 14.62 -16.18 18.59
N PHE A 572 13.55 -16.97 18.52
CA PHE A 572 12.45 -16.83 19.49
C PHE A 572 11.76 -18.17 19.75
N ASN A 573 11.44 -18.46 21.03
CA ASN A 573 10.83 -19.72 21.49
C ASN A 573 9.30 -19.55 21.60
N PRO A 574 8.52 -19.94 20.58
CA PRO A 574 7.06 -19.76 20.56
C PRO A 574 6.38 -20.66 21.60
N THR A 575 5.39 -20.11 22.33
CA THR A 575 4.54 -20.90 23.25
C THR A 575 3.33 -21.49 22.55
N PHE A 576 2.91 -20.91 21.42
CA PHE A 576 1.73 -21.33 20.68
C PHE A 576 2.05 -21.56 19.21
N GLY A 577 1.40 -22.55 18.61
CA GLY A 577 1.42 -22.83 17.18
C GLY A 577 0.05 -22.54 16.56
N LEU A 578 0.07 -21.96 15.35
CA LEU A 578 -1.12 -21.68 14.57
C LEU A 578 -1.13 -22.53 13.30
N TYR A 579 -2.23 -23.25 13.10
CA TYR A 579 -2.44 -24.18 11.99
C TYR A 579 -3.71 -23.84 11.20
N SER A 580 -3.69 -24.10 9.89
CA SER A 580 -4.85 -23.87 9.00
C SER A 580 -5.63 -25.15 8.77
N THR A 581 -6.90 -25.16 9.14
CA THR A 581 -7.79 -26.32 8.95
C THR A 581 -8.09 -26.60 7.47
N SER A 582 -7.94 -25.60 6.60
CA SER A 582 -8.28 -25.69 5.17
C SER A 582 -7.12 -26.20 4.29
N LYS A 583 -6.00 -26.64 4.88
CA LYS A 583 -4.74 -26.97 4.19
C LYS A 583 -4.15 -25.82 3.35
N LYS A 584 -4.63 -24.58 3.53
CA LYS A 584 -4.04 -23.37 2.94
C LYS A 584 -2.94 -22.83 3.82
N SER A 585 -1.81 -22.46 3.23
CA SER A 585 -0.71 -21.83 3.96
C SER A 585 -1.15 -20.55 4.68
N LEU A 586 -0.70 -20.41 5.93
CA LEU A 586 -0.86 -19.17 6.73
C LEU A 586 0.29 -18.17 6.49
N GLU A 587 1.27 -18.53 5.65
CA GLU A 587 2.40 -17.65 5.34
C GLU A 587 1.93 -16.34 4.69
N GLY A 588 2.51 -15.23 5.12
CA GLY A 588 2.10 -13.89 4.68
C GLY A 588 0.78 -13.38 5.27
N MET A 589 -0.01 -14.22 5.96
CA MET A 589 -1.22 -13.73 6.65
C MET A 589 -0.90 -12.86 7.87
N PHE A 590 0.24 -13.12 8.52
CA PHE A 590 0.72 -12.42 9.70
C PHE A 590 2.12 -11.89 9.45
N SER A 591 2.40 -10.65 9.89
CA SER A 591 3.76 -10.13 9.87
C SER A 591 4.62 -10.85 10.92
N THR A 592 5.93 -10.95 10.65
CA THR A 592 6.91 -11.50 11.61
C THR A 592 6.85 -10.80 12.97
N ARG A 593 6.62 -9.49 12.98
CA ARG A 593 6.41 -8.70 14.20
C ARG A 593 5.20 -9.17 15.01
N VAL A 594 4.07 -9.45 14.35
CA VAL A 594 2.83 -9.90 15.02
C VAL A 594 3.00 -11.28 15.65
N LEU A 595 3.64 -12.20 14.92
CA LEU A 595 3.94 -13.55 15.40
C LEU A 595 4.85 -13.51 16.63
N ARG A 596 5.97 -12.77 16.56
CA ARG A 596 6.88 -12.57 17.70
C ARG A 596 6.19 -11.91 18.90
N THR A 597 5.42 -10.84 18.67
CA THR A 597 4.76 -10.10 19.76
C THR A 597 3.74 -10.95 20.51
N GLN A 598 3.07 -11.88 19.84
CA GLN A 598 2.09 -12.80 20.44
C GLN A 598 2.69 -14.14 20.87
N ASN A 599 4.00 -14.33 20.67
CA ASN A 599 4.71 -15.59 20.90
C ASN A 599 4.08 -16.80 20.20
N ILE A 600 3.73 -16.60 18.91
CA ILE A 600 3.07 -17.59 18.05
C ILE A 600 4.00 -17.97 16.90
N ALA A 601 4.06 -19.25 16.57
CA ALA A 601 4.63 -19.77 15.33
C ALA A 601 3.55 -20.26 14.35
N LEU A 602 3.88 -20.26 13.06
CA LEU A 602 3.05 -20.88 12.02
C LEU A 602 3.51 -22.32 11.83
N LEU A 603 2.58 -23.27 11.90
CA LEU A 603 2.84 -24.69 11.71
C LEU A 603 2.58 -25.07 10.25
N GLY A 604 3.45 -25.93 9.69
CA GLY A 604 3.29 -26.50 8.35
C GLY A 604 2.18 -27.54 8.25
N HIS A 605 1.95 -28.08 7.05
CA HIS A 605 0.91 -29.09 6.82
C HIS A 605 1.32 -30.51 7.25
N ASP A 606 2.61 -30.83 7.26
CA ASP A 606 3.17 -32.17 7.55
C ASP A 606 3.63 -32.33 9.00
N THR A 607 2.90 -31.73 9.93
CA THR A 607 3.33 -31.76 11.33
C THR A 607 2.59 -32.83 12.11
N SER A 608 3.34 -33.74 12.73
CA SER A 608 2.90 -34.80 13.65
C SER A 608 2.37 -34.24 14.99
N PHE A 609 1.58 -33.17 14.95
CA PHE A 609 0.94 -32.60 16.13
C PHE A 609 -0.43 -33.24 16.32
N ASP A 610 -0.79 -33.50 17.58
CA ASP A 610 -2.12 -33.96 17.96
C ASP A 610 -3.13 -32.82 17.78
N ILE A 611 -3.61 -32.65 16.55
CA ILE A 611 -4.49 -31.54 16.11
C ILE A 611 -5.81 -31.53 16.92
N ASP A 612 -6.19 -32.68 17.50
CA ASP A 612 -7.42 -32.86 18.26
C ASP A 612 -7.44 -32.07 19.59
N GLN A 613 -6.28 -31.60 20.08
CA GLN A 613 -6.20 -30.76 21.28
C GLN A 613 -6.21 -29.24 20.96
N GLY A 614 -6.30 -28.86 19.69
CA GLY A 614 -6.29 -27.46 19.24
C GLY A 614 -7.58 -26.71 19.59
N THR A 615 -7.45 -25.44 20.00
CA THR A 615 -8.61 -24.55 20.11
C THR A 615 -8.93 -23.92 18.75
N THR A 616 -10.11 -24.17 18.21
CA THR A 616 -10.58 -23.49 16.99
C THR A 616 -10.79 -22.00 17.26
N ILE A 617 -10.19 -21.15 16.42
CA ILE A 617 -10.32 -19.70 16.49
C ILE A 617 -10.55 -19.09 15.10
N TYR A 618 -11.02 -17.83 15.10
CA TYR A 618 -11.25 -17.06 13.88
C TYR A 618 -10.46 -15.76 13.88
N VAL A 619 -9.89 -15.42 12.72
CA VAL A 619 -9.10 -14.21 12.50
C VAL A 619 -9.55 -13.48 11.23
N LYS A 620 -9.17 -12.20 11.10
CA LYS A 620 -9.60 -11.30 10.02
C LYS A 620 -11.12 -11.14 9.90
N THR A 621 -11.82 -11.29 11.02
CA THR A 621 -13.28 -11.12 11.09
C THR A 621 -13.68 -10.24 12.27
N LYS A 622 -14.87 -9.65 12.18
CA LYS A 622 -15.52 -8.96 13.30
C LYS A 622 -16.16 -10.01 14.21
N PHE A 623 -16.26 -9.69 15.49
CA PHE A 623 -17.01 -10.51 16.44
C PHE A 623 -18.18 -9.71 17.00
N GLU A 624 -19.32 -10.35 17.13
CA GLU A 624 -20.50 -9.79 17.78
C GLU A 624 -20.82 -10.64 19.02
N HIS A 625 -21.28 -10.01 20.09
CA HIS A 625 -21.73 -10.74 21.26
C HIS A 625 -23.18 -11.24 21.05
N PRO A 626 -23.55 -12.46 21.48
CA PRO A 626 -24.89 -13.03 21.30
C PRO A 626 -26.02 -12.10 21.77
N TRP A 627 -25.82 -11.42 22.89
CA TRP A 627 -26.75 -10.39 23.39
C TRP A 627 -27.12 -9.33 22.33
N ALA A 628 -26.16 -8.83 21.54
CA ALA A 628 -26.43 -7.84 20.50
C ALA A 628 -27.19 -8.43 19.29
N ILE A 629 -27.10 -9.74 19.10
CA ILE A 629 -27.79 -10.46 18.03
C ILE A 629 -29.24 -10.75 18.45
N ALA A 630 -29.42 -11.25 19.69
CA ALA A 630 -30.72 -11.56 20.28
C ALA A 630 -31.66 -10.36 20.27
N ASP A 631 -31.14 -9.19 20.67
CA ASP A 631 -31.92 -7.95 20.75
C ASP A 631 -32.12 -7.29 19.36
N GLY A 632 -31.70 -7.95 18.26
CA GLY A 632 -31.78 -7.41 16.90
C GLY A 632 -30.91 -6.18 16.66
N ALA A 633 -30.00 -5.87 17.59
CA ALA A 633 -29.15 -4.68 17.53
C ALA A 633 -28.10 -4.78 16.40
N VAL A 634 -27.71 -5.98 15.94
CA VAL A 634 -26.74 -6.14 14.86
C VAL A 634 -27.25 -7.13 13.81
N ARG A 635 -27.06 -6.81 12.53
CA ARG A 635 -27.20 -7.80 11.45
C ARG A 635 -26.05 -8.79 11.51
N TYR A 636 -26.38 -10.03 11.84
CA TYR A 636 -25.42 -11.12 11.92
C TYR A 636 -25.55 -12.05 10.72
N LYS A 637 -24.40 -12.42 10.12
CA LYS A 637 -24.31 -13.47 9.09
C LYS A 637 -23.39 -14.55 9.62
N ALA A 638 -23.94 -15.72 9.93
CA ALA A 638 -23.16 -16.80 10.48
C ALA A 638 -22.22 -17.41 9.41
N PRO A 639 -21.05 -17.90 9.81
CA PRO A 639 -20.36 -18.94 9.07
C PRO A 639 -21.25 -20.20 8.99
N ALA A 640 -21.27 -20.88 7.85
CA ALA A 640 -22.12 -22.05 7.59
C ALA A 640 -22.02 -23.17 8.67
N GLU A 641 -20.89 -23.25 9.36
CA GLU A 641 -20.61 -24.24 10.41
C GLU A 641 -21.17 -23.86 11.79
N MET A 642 -21.67 -22.63 11.97
CA MET A 642 -22.22 -22.11 13.23
C MET A 642 -23.71 -21.76 13.15
N ASP A 643 -24.40 -22.11 12.06
CA ASP A 643 -25.83 -21.79 11.84
C ASP A 643 -26.76 -22.45 12.88
N CYS A 644 -26.37 -23.60 13.44
CA CYS A 644 -27.16 -24.36 14.42
C CYS A 644 -27.14 -23.77 15.86
N VAL A 645 -26.25 -22.83 16.18
CA VAL A 645 -26.14 -22.23 17.53
C VAL A 645 -27.14 -21.07 17.74
N HIS A 646 -27.82 -20.59 16.69
CA HIS A 646 -28.63 -19.36 16.73
C HIS A 646 -30.10 -19.54 17.16
N ASN A 647 -30.57 -20.77 17.41
CA ASN A 647 -31.99 -20.99 17.67
C ASN A 647 -32.41 -20.83 19.15
N GLU A 648 -31.48 -20.55 20.08
CA GLU A 648 -31.77 -20.41 21.52
C GLU A 648 -31.29 -19.07 22.13
N LEU A 649 -31.40 -17.96 21.41
CA LEU A 649 -31.05 -16.63 21.93
C LEU A 649 -32.21 -16.05 22.79
N ASN A 650 -32.24 -16.38 24.08
CA ASN A 650 -33.26 -15.92 25.04
C ASN A 650 -32.73 -14.84 26.00
N ALA A 651 -33.64 -14.10 26.66
CA ALA A 651 -33.35 -13.05 27.65
C ALA A 651 -32.41 -13.46 28.82
N SER A 652 -32.22 -14.78 29.03
CA SER A 652 -31.28 -15.38 29.98
C SER A 652 -29.80 -15.06 29.68
N LEU A 653 -29.46 -14.61 28.47
CA LEU A 653 -28.07 -14.35 28.06
C LEU A 653 -27.37 -13.27 28.91
N ARG A 654 -28.07 -12.18 29.26
CA ARG A 654 -27.48 -11.14 30.13
C ARG A 654 -27.18 -11.67 31.53
N GLN A 655 -28.13 -12.38 32.13
CA GLN A 655 -27.97 -12.98 33.46
C GLN A 655 -26.89 -14.07 33.48
N THR A 656 -26.75 -14.82 32.38
CA THR A 656 -25.69 -15.82 32.21
C THR A 656 -24.33 -15.16 32.08
N LEU A 657 -24.24 -14.06 31.32
CA LEU A 657 -23.02 -13.27 31.22
C LEU A 657 -22.63 -12.70 32.60
N GLU A 658 -23.56 -12.10 33.34
CA GLU A 658 -23.30 -11.58 34.69
C GLU A 658 -22.75 -12.65 35.64
N ARG A 659 -23.35 -13.86 35.64
CA ARG A 659 -22.84 -15.00 36.41
C ARG A 659 -21.43 -15.41 35.98
N HIS A 660 -21.17 -15.45 34.67
CA HIS A 660 -19.84 -15.77 34.16
C HIS A 660 -18.79 -14.71 34.50
N LEU A 661 -19.15 -13.43 34.43
CA LEU A 661 -18.29 -12.32 34.86
C LEU A 661 -17.98 -12.38 36.34
N GLN A 662 -18.96 -12.68 37.20
CA GLN A 662 -18.75 -12.85 38.64
C GLN A 662 -17.71 -13.95 38.93
N ALA A 663 -17.75 -15.05 38.19
CA ALA A 663 -16.80 -16.15 38.31
C ALA A 663 -15.39 -15.75 37.82
N GLU A 664 -15.26 -15.14 36.65
CA GLU A 664 -13.97 -14.72 36.07
C GLU A 664 -13.30 -13.58 36.85
N LEU A 665 -14.09 -12.71 37.50
CA LEU A 665 -13.58 -11.69 38.42
C LEU A 665 -13.23 -12.26 39.81
N CYS A 666 -13.34 -13.58 40.01
CA CYS A 666 -13.05 -14.31 41.24
C CYS A 666 -13.84 -13.78 42.47
N GLY A 667 -15.10 -13.37 42.27
CA GLY A 667 -15.90 -12.74 43.34
C GLY A 667 -15.38 -11.36 43.77
N GLY A 668 -14.39 -10.81 43.04
CA GLY A 668 -13.89 -9.47 43.27
C GLY A 668 -14.97 -8.42 43.06
N ASP A 669 -15.12 -7.54 44.04
CA ASP A 669 -16.09 -6.45 43.96
C ASP A 669 -15.53 -5.37 43.01
N LEU A 670 -16.25 -5.15 41.91
CA LEU A 670 -15.97 -4.09 40.95
C LEU A 670 -16.74 -2.84 41.35
N SER A 671 -16.06 -1.91 41.99
CA SER A 671 -16.64 -0.65 42.45
C SER A 671 -16.23 0.49 41.54
N PHE A 672 -17.18 1.32 41.09
CA PHE A 672 -16.88 2.53 40.32
C PHE A 672 -16.75 3.74 41.25
N PHE A 673 -15.79 4.64 40.97
CA PHE A 673 -15.65 5.90 41.68
C PHE A 673 -16.73 6.88 41.25
N GLY A 674 -17.75 7.08 42.08
CA GLY A 674 -18.81 8.06 41.81
C GLY A 674 -20.08 7.43 41.24
N SER A 675 -20.89 8.24 40.56
CA SER A 675 -22.23 7.83 40.08
C SER A 675 -22.14 6.91 38.87
N THR A 676 -22.87 5.80 38.87
CA THR A 676 -23.11 4.95 37.68
C THR A 676 -23.68 5.76 36.50
N VAL A 677 -24.43 6.83 36.80
CA VAL A 677 -24.91 7.79 35.80
C VAL A 677 -23.74 8.55 35.16
N GLY A 678 -22.70 8.89 35.93
CA GLY A 678 -21.46 9.46 35.41
C GLY A 678 -20.73 8.50 34.47
N LEU A 679 -20.73 7.21 34.78
CA LEU A 679 -20.10 6.18 33.95
C LEU A 679 -20.87 6.01 32.65
N GLN A 680 -22.19 5.94 32.76
CA GLN A 680 -23.08 5.91 31.62
C GLN A 680 -22.90 7.16 30.76
N LEU A 681 -22.90 8.37 31.32
CA LEU A 681 -22.70 9.61 30.55
C LEU A 681 -21.32 9.67 29.88
N ALA A 682 -20.26 9.30 30.60
CA ALA A 682 -18.93 9.19 30.01
C ALA A 682 -18.98 8.19 28.85
N PHE A 683 -19.44 6.96 29.07
CA PHE A 683 -19.42 5.94 28.03
C PHE A 683 -20.36 6.24 26.85
N THR A 684 -21.52 6.89 27.07
CA THR A 684 -22.60 7.13 26.08
C THR A 684 -22.57 8.49 25.38
N LYS A 685 -22.16 9.60 26.03
CA LYS A 685 -22.01 10.90 25.33
C LYS A 685 -20.66 11.05 24.64
N LEU A 686 -19.65 10.29 25.06
CA LEU A 686 -18.45 10.07 24.23
C LEU A 686 -18.81 9.35 22.92
N ILE A 687 -19.87 8.52 22.92
CA ILE A 687 -20.39 7.84 21.73
C ILE A 687 -21.11 8.78 20.76
N SER A 688 -21.91 9.74 21.27
CA SER A 688 -22.76 10.60 20.44
C SER A 688 -22.03 11.81 19.83
N SER A 689 -20.86 12.17 20.34
CA SER A 689 -20.04 13.27 19.81
C SER A 689 -19.45 13.00 18.40
N ASN A 690 -19.56 11.78 17.89
CA ASN A 690 -19.02 11.31 16.61
C ASN A 690 -19.99 11.39 15.40
N ASN A 691 -21.20 11.95 15.57
CA ASN A 691 -22.14 12.19 14.46
C ASN A 691 -22.13 13.62 13.97
#